data_AF-G0UJB6-F1
#
_entry.id   AF-G0UJB6-F1
#
_cell.length_a   1.000
_cell.length_b   1.000
_cell.length_c   1.000
_cell.angle_alpha   90.00
_cell.angle_beta   90.00
_cell.angle_gamma   90.00
#
_symmetry.space_group_name_H-M   'P 1'
#
loop_
_entity.id
_entity.type
_entity.pdbx_description
1 polymer ?
#
loop_
_entity_poly.entity_id
_entity_poly.type
_entity_poly.pdbx_seq_one_letter_code
_entity_poly.pdbx_strand_id
1 'polypeptide(L)'
;MSDASPSDMSAVELESNSRLQELSQFEEVRQDNLNFEYYERQFQEVLMNIENDEVLATFRNEYASLYHSFVKSHDGESRLLKKCLELQSDIDTCSTKLVSADELSRGDKNTIDTLRIEIEKTRKKTDVTKEREAALKDKVAAFKRELRDLEEKSHLQVEATAQKSAMQSLVRMQETVTKERELLGFQLASLQQDYSTVEKRLERVREAKESGDIELQKVRKAIEEKQAEADAHKALRLRKEEELRVLRQDITNRAAAAQERQTIIEKLTEKRQSHDVDTKRTLDEITRQTQVYQLLSQQLQHINQTSQACNEENDTLQRCVHDLTEELNARESELKQVNRIHKRELKVLEAARRRNAVLTNRKEVALADLAALKMEFQMKEEQLASSLSATESEEKHLSLLVHHRNALHKEVLNTVSKKQQQIIFLDIQRSTLHHLEHEAHAFVEHAKQQNEKIFKLSCECASFERIIQTDAVQCANIMCEVQLRETQLEELTQNLKDVDGRLQQQQGLLEAMIREREAYSKHYTQLCSTVAETAQSFKSMLLQIRQMQEEVQRRERRQCVEDAVIDKLTEQRGKINNQIVRLKRMTEKRLTSVRRYNYELNRLAEIAMQGEEEAARQRQRCQCVQKERERLEGDVVKRDSELIGLYKKLQVQKTLLERGAQINTDHLETVKTLQQQIAQVSGELARLRKFSSLLPELRVLVNKATRDLRREQLRVQALLNECEHPINIHPNHQLSWSEPGVFALTEKVNQLQRELITCHAELAEKEELIRAKEHGYMKCKAEVARQVGPEMAEQIAVYQGNLAKKSGQMRAMMQSLKYFREQTEMYQERYNELHATLDRLAAEYFESRQRSGCNSSQRSPTRSGGRSRKRGNGVGVDEDVPYVGFVAPPRSLDSDNDSRRLVDSMAAVTEEGSAQLQPQDVGEVAVVEGVQETAQTVMPSEEKAVDDQPQPTE
;
A
#
# COMPACT_ATOMS: atom_id res chain seq x y z
N MET A 1 21.84 -77.54 -54.09
CA MET A 1 20.83 -78.52 -54.53
C MET A 1 19.84 -77.81 -55.43
N SER A 2 19.42 -78.47 -56.49
CA SER A 2 18.38 -78.02 -57.42
C SER A 2 17.02 -78.48 -56.92
N ASP A 3 16.11 -77.55 -56.68
CA ASP A 3 14.65 -77.72 -56.81
C ASP A 3 14.00 -76.34 -56.65
N ALA A 4 13.48 -75.81 -57.75
CA ALA A 4 12.66 -74.61 -57.78
C ALA A 4 11.54 -74.83 -58.81
N SER A 5 10.30 -74.77 -58.34
CA SER A 5 9.10 -75.12 -59.11
C SER A 5 8.81 -74.07 -60.20
N PRO A 6 8.31 -74.44 -61.39
CA PRO A 6 7.95 -73.46 -62.43
C PRO A 6 6.77 -72.53 -62.07
N SER A 7 6.02 -72.82 -61.00
CA SER A 7 4.84 -72.06 -60.59
C SER A 7 5.15 -70.65 -60.12
N ASP A 8 6.28 -70.47 -59.42
CA ASP A 8 6.53 -69.24 -58.66
C ASP A 8 6.97 -68.09 -59.58
N MET A 9 7.59 -68.41 -60.72
CA MET A 9 7.97 -67.42 -61.74
C MET A 9 6.76 -66.75 -62.40
N SER A 10 5.67 -67.51 -62.67
CA SER A 10 4.46 -66.94 -63.29
C SER A 10 3.66 -66.03 -62.36
N ALA A 11 3.77 -66.22 -61.04
CA ALA A 11 3.14 -65.33 -60.06
C ALA A 11 3.84 -63.96 -60.01
N VAL A 12 5.18 -63.97 -60.02
CA VAL A 12 6.00 -62.75 -60.00
C VAL A 12 5.82 -61.90 -61.26
N GLU A 13 5.65 -62.52 -62.44
CA GLU A 13 5.40 -61.78 -63.70
C GLU A 13 4.01 -61.13 -63.76
N LEU A 14 3.01 -61.70 -63.09
CA LEU A 14 1.66 -61.10 -62.98
C LEU A 14 1.66 -59.92 -61.99
N GLU A 15 2.32 -60.05 -60.84
CA GLU A 15 2.44 -58.96 -59.87
C GLU A 15 3.24 -57.76 -60.42
N SER A 16 4.30 -58.00 -61.19
CA SER A 16 5.09 -56.92 -61.79
C SER A 16 4.31 -56.10 -62.82
N ASN A 17 3.41 -56.73 -63.59
CA ASN A 17 2.58 -56.04 -64.57
C ASN A 17 1.48 -55.19 -63.92
N SER A 18 0.84 -55.69 -62.84
CA SER A 18 -0.11 -54.87 -62.05
C SER A 18 0.56 -53.59 -61.52
N ARG A 19 1.78 -53.75 -60.97
CA ARG A 19 2.54 -52.66 -60.36
C ARG A 19 2.97 -51.58 -61.35
N LEU A 20 3.28 -51.95 -62.59
CA LEU A 20 3.56 -50.97 -63.65
C LEU A 20 2.31 -50.19 -64.07
N GLN A 21 1.14 -50.83 -64.06
CA GLN A 21 -0.13 -50.17 -64.37
C GLN A 21 -0.56 -49.19 -63.26
N GLU A 22 -0.35 -49.55 -61.99
CA GLU A 22 -0.56 -48.68 -60.83
C GLU A 22 0.37 -47.45 -60.84
N LEU A 23 1.64 -47.62 -61.21
CA LEU A 23 2.59 -46.51 -61.35
C LEU A 23 2.19 -45.54 -62.48
N SER A 24 1.74 -46.05 -63.63
CA SER A 24 1.23 -45.21 -64.73
C SER A 24 0.03 -44.36 -64.31
N GLN A 25 -0.92 -44.95 -63.57
CA GLN A 25 -2.09 -44.23 -63.05
C GLN A 25 -1.69 -43.16 -62.02
N PHE A 26 -0.67 -43.43 -61.20
CA PHE A 26 -0.15 -42.44 -60.25
C PHE A 26 0.54 -41.26 -60.97
N GLU A 27 1.23 -41.51 -62.08
CA GLU A 27 1.84 -40.45 -62.89
C GLU A 27 0.80 -39.60 -63.65
N GLU A 28 -0.31 -40.18 -64.10
CA GLU A 28 -1.45 -39.43 -64.64
C GLU A 28 -2.05 -38.48 -63.60
N VAL A 29 -2.39 -38.98 -62.41
CA VAL A 29 -2.91 -38.16 -61.29
C VAL A 29 -1.93 -37.04 -60.88
N ARG A 30 -0.62 -37.31 -60.96
CA ARG A 30 0.42 -36.31 -60.72
C ARG A 30 0.48 -35.23 -61.80
N GLN A 31 0.23 -35.55 -63.07
CA GLN A 31 0.17 -34.57 -64.16
C GLN A 31 -1.10 -33.72 -64.06
N ASP A 32 -2.25 -34.31 -63.76
CA ASP A 32 -3.50 -33.58 -63.59
C ASP A 32 -3.45 -32.58 -62.42
N ASN A 33 -2.79 -32.94 -61.31
CA ASN A 33 -2.56 -32.04 -60.19
C ASN A 33 -1.71 -30.80 -60.56
N LEU A 34 -0.79 -30.91 -61.53
CA LEU A 34 0.01 -29.80 -62.05
C LEU A 34 -0.79 -28.89 -63.01
N ASN A 35 -1.83 -29.41 -63.67
CA ASN A 35 -2.69 -28.65 -64.56
C ASN A 35 -3.68 -27.72 -63.80
N PHE A 36 -3.71 -27.77 -62.46
CA PHE A 36 -4.63 -26.98 -61.65
C PHE A 36 -4.54 -25.47 -61.89
N GLU A 37 -3.34 -24.89 -62.03
CA GLU A 37 -3.18 -23.44 -62.31
C GLU A 37 -3.87 -22.99 -63.60
N TYR A 38 -4.00 -23.88 -64.60
CA TYR A 38 -4.69 -23.59 -65.85
C TYR A 38 -6.21 -23.53 -65.63
N TYR A 39 -6.77 -24.53 -64.94
CA TYR A 39 -8.19 -24.55 -64.59
C TYR A 39 -8.57 -23.41 -63.64
N GLU A 40 -7.70 -23.10 -62.66
CA GLU A 40 -7.92 -22.02 -61.71
C GLU A 40 -8.11 -20.66 -62.41
N ARG A 41 -7.26 -20.36 -63.40
CA ARG A 41 -7.39 -19.15 -64.23
C ARG A 41 -8.70 -19.12 -65.01
N GLN A 42 -9.13 -20.23 -65.60
CA GLN A 42 -10.42 -20.29 -66.31
C GLN A 42 -11.62 -20.07 -65.37
N PHE A 43 -11.61 -20.66 -64.17
CA PHE A 43 -12.65 -20.40 -63.17
C PHE A 43 -12.69 -18.92 -62.75
N GLN A 44 -11.53 -18.30 -62.55
CA GLN A 44 -11.43 -16.88 -62.19
C GLN A 44 -11.88 -15.95 -63.34
N GLU A 45 -11.49 -16.22 -64.59
CA GLU A 45 -11.93 -15.47 -65.77
C GLU A 45 -13.47 -15.52 -65.93
N VAL A 46 -14.08 -16.69 -65.77
CA VAL A 46 -15.55 -16.83 -65.83
C VAL A 46 -16.23 -16.08 -64.69
N LEU A 47 -15.68 -16.12 -63.47
CA LEU A 47 -16.22 -15.37 -62.33
C LEU A 47 -16.14 -13.85 -62.53
N MET A 48 -15.02 -13.33 -63.07
CA MET A 48 -14.87 -11.90 -63.37
C MET A 48 -15.79 -11.44 -64.51
N ASN A 49 -15.95 -12.25 -65.56
CA ASN A 49 -16.83 -11.90 -66.68
C ASN A 49 -18.31 -11.79 -66.29
N ILE A 50 -18.75 -12.49 -65.22
CA ILE A 50 -20.13 -12.49 -64.72
C ILE A 50 -20.33 -11.44 -63.59
N GLU A 51 -19.28 -10.69 -63.21
CA GLU A 51 -19.31 -9.77 -62.05
C GLU A 51 -20.31 -8.62 -62.14
N ASN A 52 -20.70 -8.21 -63.37
CA ASN A 52 -21.51 -7.02 -63.62
C ASN A 52 -22.95 -7.32 -64.08
N ASP A 53 -23.41 -8.57 -64.06
CA ASP A 53 -24.75 -8.97 -64.52
C ASP A 53 -25.62 -9.46 -63.35
N GLU A 54 -26.58 -8.62 -62.93
CA GLU A 54 -27.46 -8.90 -61.79
C GLU A 54 -28.34 -10.15 -61.97
N VAL A 55 -28.67 -10.51 -63.23
CA VAL A 55 -29.51 -11.69 -63.52
C VAL A 55 -28.76 -13.00 -63.25
N LEU A 56 -27.43 -12.97 -63.36
CA LEU A 56 -26.55 -14.14 -63.18
C LEU A 56 -25.90 -14.19 -61.78
N ALA A 57 -26.24 -13.28 -60.86
CA ALA A 57 -25.66 -13.23 -59.52
C ALA A 57 -25.89 -14.52 -58.69
N THR A 58 -27.02 -15.20 -58.86
CA THR A 58 -27.30 -16.50 -58.23
C THR A 58 -26.37 -17.59 -58.78
N PHE A 59 -26.25 -17.67 -60.11
CA PHE A 59 -25.34 -18.59 -60.79
C PHE A 59 -23.87 -18.33 -60.42
N ARG A 60 -23.45 -17.06 -60.31
CA ARG A 60 -22.11 -16.68 -59.85
C ARG A 60 -21.82 -17.22 -58.44
N ASN A 61 -22.78 -17.16 -57.52
CA ASN A 61 -22.61 -17.68 -56.17
C ASN A 61 -22.49 -19.22 -56.14
N GLU A 62 -23.29 -19.93 -56.94
CA GLU A 62 -23.18 -21.39 -57.08
C GLU A 62 -21.86 -21.80 -57.76
N TYR A 63 -21.43 -21.08 -58.80
CA TYR A 63 -20.17 -21.32 -59.51
C TYR A 63 -18.95 -20.98 -58.65
N ALA A 64 -19.01 -19.93 -57.82
CA ALA A 64 -17.99 -19.63 -56.82
C ALA A 64 -17.91 -20.68 -55.70
N SER A 65 -19.06 -21.25 -55.29
CA SER A 65 -19.12 -22.38 -54.35
C SER A 65 -18.52 -23.66 -54.96
N LEU A 66 -18.76 -23.90 -56.26
CA LEU A 66 -18.13 -24.98 -57.01
C LEU A 66 -16.62 -24.80 -57.11
N TYR A 67 -16.15 -23.59 -57.46
CA TYR A 67 -14.73 -23.24 -57.48
C TYR A 67 -14.07 -23.44 -56.10
N HIS A 68 -14.69 -22.96 -55.02
CA HIS A 68 -14.18 -23.17 -53.66
C HIS A 68 -14.11 -24.66 -53.27
N SER A 69 -15.08 -25.47 -53.73
CA SER A 69 -15.09 -26.92 -53.54
C SER A 69 -13.99 -27.61 -54.35
N PHE A 70 -13.74 -27.16 -55.59
CA PHE A 70 -12.67 -27.64 -56.47
C PHE A 70 -11.28 -27.33 -55.90
N VAL A 71 -11.03 -26.08 -55.49
CA VAL A 71 -9.81 -25.67 -54.78
C VAL A 71 -9.60 -26.56 -53.56
N LYS A 72 -10.63 -26.79 -52.74
CA LYS A 72 -10.54 -27.64 -51.54
C LYS A 72 -10.30 -29.13 -51.85
N SER A 73 -10.76 -29.64 -53.00
CA SER A 73 -10.43 -30.99 -53.48
C SER A 73 -8.96 -31.09 -53.86
N HIS A 74 -8.48 -30.16 -54.69
CA HIS A 74 -7.07 -30.09 -55.09
C HIS A 74 -6.13 -29.93 -53.90
N ASP A 75 -6.51 -29.14 -52.90
CA ASP A 75 -5.75 -28.96 -51.66
C ASP A 75 -5.65 -30.26 -50.85
N GLY A 76 -6.67 -31.12 -50.93
CA GLY A 76 -6.69 -32.48 -50.37
C GLY A 76 -5.84 -33.46 -51.18
N GLU A 77 -6.03 -33.51 -52.49
CA GLU A 77 -5.28 -34.33 -53.44
C GLU A 77 -3.78 -34.02 -53.39
N SER A 78 -3.40 -32.73 -53.36
CA SER A 78 -2.02 -32.27 -53.27
C SER A 78 -1.33 -32.71 -51.96
N ARG A 79 -2.06 -32.80 -50.85
CA ARG A 79 -1.55 -33.34 -49.58
C ARG A 79 -1.41 -34.87 -49.64
N LEU A 80 -2.37 -35.55 -50.26
CA LEU A 80 -2.33 -36.99 -50.45
C LEU A 80 -1.16 -37.39 -51.38
N LEU A 81 -0.99 -36.69 -52.50
CA LEU A 81 0.07 -36.89 -53.47
C LEU A 81 1.47 -36.70 -52.86
N LYS A 82 1.67 -35.65 -52.05
CA LYS A 82 2.91 -35.45 -51.26
C LYS A 82 3.18 -36.65 -50.34
N LYS A 83 2.17 -37.12 -49.63
CA LYS A 83 2.30 -38.27 -48.73
C LYS A 83 2.56 -39.59 -49.48
N CYS A 84 2.00 -39.76 -50.68
CA CYS A 84 2.31 -40.90 -51.54
C CYS A 84 3.75 -40.83 -52.08
N LEU A 85 4.27 -39.65 -52.42
CA LEU A 85 5.68 -39.47 -52.82
C LEU A 85 6.65 -39.73 -51.66
N GLU A 86 6.32 -39.29 -50.45
CA GLU A 86 7.07 -39.61 -49.22
C GLU A 86 7.10 -41.13 -48.98
N LEU A 87 5.94 -41.79 -49.03
CA LEU A 87 5.84 -43.25 -48.88
C LEU A 87 6.56 -44.02 -49.99
N GLN A 88 6.54 -43.55 -51.24
CA GLN A 88 7.27 -44.15 -52.34
C GLN A 88 8.79 -44.06 -52.11
N SER A 89 9.29 -42.90 -51.68
CA SER A 89 10.69 -42.72 -51.28
C SER A 89 11.08 -43.62 -50.10
N ASP A 90 10.20 -43.80 -49.12
CA ASP A 90 10.43 -44.72 -48.00
C ASP A 90 10.44 -46.19 -48.46
N ILE A 91 9.57 -46.57 -49.41
CA ILE A 91 9.57 -47.90 -50.04
C ILE A 91 10.85 -48.14 -50.83
N ASP A 92 11.32 -47.18 -51.62
CA ASP A 92 12.55 -47.31 -52.42
C ASP A 92 13.81 -47.37 -51.54
N THR A 93 13.85 -46.60 -50.44
CA THR A 93 14.92 -46.72 -49.45
C THR A 93 14.84 -48.00 -48.60
N CYS A 94 13.66 -48.60 -48.43
CA CYS A 94 13.53 -49.93 -47.82
C CYS A 94 13.90 -51.05 -48.80
N SER A 95 13.57 -50.91 -50.09
CA SER A 95 13.91 -51.84 -51.16
C SER A 95 15.44 -51.94 -51.34
N THR A 96 16.14 -50.82 -51.41
CA THR A 96 17.62 -50.77 -51.49
C THR A 96 18.31 -51.34 -50.23
N LYS A 97 17.73 -51.14 -49.04
CA LYS A 97 18.18 -51.81 -47.80
C LYS A 97 17.92 -53.33 -47.82
N LEU A 98 16.81 -53.78 -48.39
CA LEU A 98 16.51 -55.21 -48.56
C LEU A 98 17.49 -55.88 -49.53
N VAL A 99 17.77 -55.26 -50.68
CA VAL A 99 18.74 -55.78 -51.67
C VAL A 99 20.14 -55.87 -51.04
N SER A 100 20.61 -54.83 -50.36
CA SER A 100 21.93 -54.87 -49.71
C SER A 100 22.01 -55.86 -48.54
N ALA A 101 20.91 -56.08 -47.81
CA ALA A 101 20.83 -57.11 -46.78
C ALA A 101 20.82 -58.54 -47.37
N ASP A 102 20.18 -58.76 -48.51
CA ASP A 102 20.18 -60.06 -49.21
C ASP A 102 21.56 -60.35 -49.83
N GLU A 103 22.24 -59.36 -50.40
CA GLU A 103 23.62 -59.48 -50.86
C GLU A 103 24.58 -59.89 -49.73
N LEU A 104 24.45 -59.27 -48.56
CA LEU A 104 25.18 -59.65 -47.34
C LEU A 104 24.83 -61.09 -46.91
N SER A 105 23.55 -61.45 -46.86
CA SER A 105 23.12 -62.80 -46.50
C SER A 105 23.60 -63.87 -47.50
N ARG A 106 23.74 -63.50 -48.78
CA ARG A 106 24.31 -64.36 -49.82
C ARG A 106 25.84 -64.50 -49.66
N GLY A 107 26.52 -63.43 -49.25
CA GLY A 107 27.92 -63.46 -48.83
C GLY A 107 28.16 -64.41 -47.65
N ASP A 108 27.32 -64.30 -46.62
CA ASP A 108 27.35 -65.16 -45.42
C ASP A 108 27.04 -66.62 -45.75
N LYS A 109 26.09 -66.90 -46.65
CA LYS A 109 25.85 -68.26 -47.15
C LYS A 109 27.09 -68.86 -47.81
N ASN A 110 27.77 -68.09 -48.66
CA ASN A 110 28.97 -68.55 -49.35
C ASN A 110 30.12 -68.85 -48.38
N THR A 111 30.33 -68.02 -47.34
CA THR A 111 31.36 -68.27 -46.31
C THR A 111 30.98 -69.41 -45.36
N ILE A 112 29.69 -69.59 -45.04
CA ILE A 112 29.21 -70.77 -44.30
C ILE A 112 29.47 -72.06 -45.09
N ASP A 113 29.24 -72.06 -46.40
CA ASP A 113 29.45 -73.24 -47.23
C ASP A 113 30.95 -73.53 -47.48
N THR A 114 31.82 -72.52 -47.59
CA THR A 114 33.28 -72.77 -47.60
C THR A 114 33.78 -73.34 -46.28
N LEU A 115 33.33 -72.81 -45.14
CA LEU A 115 33.65 -73.33 -43.82
C LEU A 115 33.13 -74.76 -43.61
N ARG A 116 31.94 -75.09 -44.14
CA ARG A 116 31.42 -76.47 -44.15
C ARG A 116 32.31 -77.42 -44.95
N ILE A 117 32.78 -77.01 -46.13
CA ILE A 117 33.73 -77.79 -46.94
C ILE A 117 35.06 -78.00 -46.19
N GLU A 118 35.54 -77.02 -45.43
CA GLU A 118 36.74 -77.16 -44.60
C GLU A 118 36.53 -78.07 -43.38
N ILE A 119 35.34 -78.02 -42.75
CA ILE A 119 34.94 -78.96 -41.69
C ILE A 119 34.83 -80.39 -42.25
N GLU A 120 34.33 -80.60 -43.46
CA GLU A 120 34.36 -81.93 -44.09
C GLU A 120 35.78 -82.40 -44.42
N LYS A 121 36.65 -81.52 -44.94
CA LYS A 121 38.05 -81.85 -45.23
C LYS A 121 38.81 -82.21 -43.95
N THR A 122 38.56 -81.52 -42.84
CA THR A 122 39.19 -81.83 -41.55
C THR A 122 38.65 -83.12 -40.95
N ARG A 123 37.33 -83.36 -41.00
CA ARG A 123 36.73 -84.66 -40.62
C ARG A 123 37.33 -85.83 -41.41
N LYS A 124 37.38 -85.74 -42.75
CA LYS A 124 38.01 -86.76 -43.62
C LYS A 124 39.48 -87.01 -43.26
N LYS A 125 40.26 -85.96 -42.95
CA LYS A 125 41.64 -86.12 -42.44
C LYS A 125 41.67 -86.85 -41.08
N THR A 126 40.76 -86.53 -40.17
CA THR A 126 40.64 -87.21 -38.87
C THR A 126 40.25 -88.68 -39.02
N ASP A 127 39.35 -89.01 -39.94
CA ASP A 127 38.95 -90.40 -40.18
C ASP A 127 40.08 -91.21 -40.82
N VAL A 128 40.84 -90.65 -41.77
CA VAL A 128 42.10 -91.26 -42.28
C VAL A 128 43.13 -91.46 -41.16
N THR A 129 43.23 -90.57 -40.17
CA THR A 129 44.11 -90.82 -39.01
C THR A 129 43.60 -91.94 -38.10
N LYS A 130 42.28 -92.08 -37.91
CA LYS A 130 41.69 -93.17 -37.13
C LYS A 130 41.82 -94.52 -37.83
N GLU A 131 41.66 -94.58 -39.15
CA GLU A 131 41.91 -95.79 -39.95
C GLU A 131 43.38 -96.22 -39.88
N ARG A 132 44.31 -95.26 -39.95
CA ARG A 132 45.75 -95.54 -39.73
C ARG A 132 46.03 -96.03 -38.31
N GLU A 133 45.37 -95.47 -37.30
CA GLU A 133 45.50 -95.92 -35.91
C GLU A 133 44.93 -97.33 -35.71
N ALA A 134 43.79 -97.66 -36.33
CA ALA A 134 43.22 -99.01 -36.33
C ALA A 134 44.16 -100.02 -37.01
N ALA A 135 44.65 -99.72 -38.22
CA ALA A 135 45.60 -100.57 -38.92
C ALA A 135 46.93 -100.78 -38.17
N LEU A 136 47.37 -99.80 -37.38
CA LEU A 136 48.53 -99.95 -36.49
C LEU A 136 48.21 -100.81 -35.26
N LYS A 137 47.01 -100.69 -34.66
CA LYS A 137 46.56 -101.56 -33.57
C LYS A 137 46.42 -103.02 -34.02
N ASP A 138 45.92 -103.27 -35.23
CA ASP A 138 45.83 -104.62 -35.79
C ASP A 138 47.19 -105.24 -36.07
N LYS A 139 48.16 -104.46 -36.57
CA LYS A 139 49.57 -104.90 -36.72
C LYS A 139 50.21 -105.21 -35.37
N VAL A 140 49.99 -104.39 -34.34
CA VAL A 140 50.45 -104.69 -32.97
C VAL A 140 49.78 -105.95 -32.40
N ALA A 141 48.51 -106.20 -32.73
CA ALA A 141 47.83 -107.44 -32.36
C ALA A 141 48.37 -108.68 -33.13
N ALA A 142 48.81 -108.51 -34.37
CA ALA A 142 49.48 -109.55 -35.16
C ALA A 142 50.87 -109.91 -34.59
N PHE A 143 51.74 -108.93 -34.34
CA PHE A 143 53.04 -109.16 -33.72
C PHE A 143 52.92 -109.78 -32.32
N LYS A 144 51.86 -109.46 -31.57
CA LYS A 144 51.54 -110.12 -30.28
C LYS A 144 50.98 -111.55 -30.43
N ARG A 145 50.56 -112.01 -31.61
CA ARG A 145 50.26 -113.43 -31.87
C ARG A 145 51.54 -114.15 -32.31
N GLU A 146 52.28 -113.56 -33.26
CA GLU A 146 53.55 -114.10 -33.74
C GLU A 146 54.60 -114.30 -32.62
N LEU A 147 54.67 -113.39 -31.63
CA LEU A 147 55.50 -113.60 -30.44
C LEU A 147 55.11 -114.84 -29.62
N ARG A 148 53.81 -115.11 -29.44
CA ARG A 148 53.34 -116.31 -28.72
C ARG A 148 53.57 -117.58 -29.54
N ASP A 149 53.35 -117.51 -30.85
CA ASP A 149 53.58 -118.62 -31.79
C ASP A 149 55.08 -118.95 -31.98
N LEU A 150 55.99 -118.05 -31.56
CA LEU A 150 57.44 -118.25 -31.54
C LEU A 150 57.96 -118.73 -30.17
N GLU A 151 57.35 -118.27 -29.07
CA GLU A 151 57.63 -118.79 -27.73
C GLU A 151 57.29 -120.29 -27.64
N GLU A 152 56.14 -120.74 -28.17
CA GLU A 152 55.77 -122.17 -28.21
C GLU A 152 56.71 -123.05 -29.06
N LYS A 153 57.41 -122.48 -30.05
CA LYS A 153 58.28 -123.24 -30.97
C LYS A 153 59.74 -123.35 -30.50
N SER A 154 60.07 -122.78 -29.33
CA SER A 154 61.42 -122.79 -28.78
C SER A 154 61.81 -124.06 -28.00
N HIS A 155 60.89 -125.02 -27.84
CA HIS A 155 61.00 -126.12 -26.86
C HIS A 155 61.34 -127.53 -27.41
N LEU A 156 61.87 -127.68 -28.63
CA LEU A 156 62.28 -129.00 -29.16
C LEU A 156 63.77 -129.02 -29.60
N GLN A 157 64.54 -129.96 -29.06
CA GLN A 157 65.98 -130.11 -29.31
C GLN A 157 66.28 -131.18 -30.37
N VAL A 158 67.14 -130.77 -31.33
CA VAL A 158 68.36 -131.45 -31.80
C VAL A 158 68.34 -132.98 -32.05
N GLU A 159 68.69 -133.36 -33.29
CA GLU A 159 69.56 -134.53 -33.53
C GLU A 159 70.87 -134.10 -34.21
N ALA A 160 71.96 -134.82 -33.90
CA ALA A 160 73.32 -134.33 -34.14
C ALA A 160 74.26 -135.40 -34.74
N THR A 161 74.30 -135.53 -36.07
CA THR A 161 75.30 -136.33 -36.80
C THR A 161 75.97 -135.59 -37.97
N ALA A 162 76.16 -134.27 -37.83
CA ALA A 162 76.96 -133.45 -38.76
C ALA A 162 78.01 -132.56 -38.05
N GLN A 163 78.41 -132.93 -36.82
CA GLN A 163 79.15 -132.06 -35.88
C GLN A 163 80.57 -131.59 -36.30
N LYS A 164 81.10 -131.98 -37.47
CA LYS A 164 82.37 -131.44 -38.00
C LYS A 164 82.19 -130.41 -39.12
N SER A 165 81.20 -130.54 -39.99
CA SER A 165 80.78 -129.44 -40.89
C SER A 165 80.04 -128.36 -40.10
N ALA A 166 79.25 -128.77 -39.09
CA ALA A 166 78.58 -127.85 -38.18
C ALA A 166 79.55 -126.98 -37.37
N MET A 167 80.79 -127.40 -37.09
CA MET A 167 81.73 -126.56 -36.33
C MET A 167 82.26 -125.39 -37.17
N GLN A 168 82.54 -125.61 -38.46
CA GLN A 168 82.90 -124.52 -39.38
C GLN A 168 81.68 -123.67 -39.76
N SER A 169 80.47 -124.25 -39.85
CA SER A 169 79.26 -123.45 -39.98
C SER A 169 78.99 -122.65 -38.71
N LEU A 170 79.24 -123.18 -37.51
CA LEU A 170 79.08 -122.49 -36.21
C LEU A 170 80.08 -121.37 -36.00
N VAL A 171 81.33 -121.46 -36.49
CA VAL A 171 82.25 -120.31 -36.47
C VAL A 171 81.75 -119.21 -37.41
N ARG A 172 81.28 -119.58 -38.62
CA ARG A 172 80.62 -118.60 -39.53
C ARG A 172 79.32 -118.05 -38.93
N MET A 173 78.54 -118.87 -38.22
CA MET A 173 77.32 -118.47 -37.53
C MET A 173 77.65 -117.59 -36.32
N GLN A 174 78.77 -117.81 -35.64
CA GLN A 174 79.24 -116.95 -34.58
C GLN A 174 79.70 -115.60 -35.16
N GLU A 175 80.38 -115.58 -36.30
CA GLU A 175 80.72 -114.34 -37.01
C GLU A 175 79.49 -113.60 -37.57
N THR A 176 78.46 -114.30 -38.06
CA THR A 176 77.20 -113.65 -38.45
C THR A 176 76.43 -113.19 -37.23
N VAL A 177 76.36 -113.97 -36.15
CA VAL A 177 75.69 -113.58 -34.90
C VAL A 177 76.44 -112.45 -34.17
N THR A 178 77.77 -112.33 -34.26
CA THR A 178 78.48 -111.14 -33.76
C THR A 178 78.21 -109.92 -34.63
N LYS A 179 78.20 -110.07 -35.96
CA LYS A 179 77.82 -108.97 -36.88
C LYS A 179 76.35 -108.57 -36.73
N GLU A 180 75.44 -109.52 -36.50
CA GLU A 180 74.03 -109.28 -36.18
C GLU A 180 73.88 -108.63 -34.81
N ARG A 181 74.65 -109.05 -33.80
CA ARG A 181 74.70 -108.39 -32.48
C ARG A 181 75.27 -106.98 -32.57
N GLU A 182 76.27 -106.73 -33.41
CA GLU A 182 76.82 -105.39 -33.67
C GLU A 182 75.80 -104.53 -34.43
N LEU A 183 75.15 -105.07 -35.47
CA LEU A 183 74.06 -104.40 -36.21
C LEU A 183 72.86 -104.10 -35.32
N LEU A 184 72.42 -105.04 -34.48
CA LEU A 184 71.38 -104.84 -33.47
C LEU A 184 71.85 -103.86 -32.39
N GLY A 185 73.14 -103.83 -32.06
CA GLY A 185 73.74 -102.82 -31.19
C GLY A 185 73.69 -101.42 -31.79
N PHE A 186 74.02 -101.27 -33.08
CA PHE A 186 73.87 -100.01 -33.82
C PHE A 186 72.40 -99.61 -33.97
N GLN A 187 71.50 -100.56 -34.24
CA GLN A 187 70.05 -100.30 -34.30
C GLN A 187 69.49 -99.90 -32.92
N LEU A 188 69.93 -100.54 -31.83
CA LEU A 188 69.55 -100.15 -30.47
C LEU A 188 70.12 -98.78 -30.09
N ALA A 189 71.37 -98.47 -30.46
CA ALA A 189 71.95 -97.15 -30.25
C ALA A 189 71.21 -96.07 -31.05
N SER A 190 70.87 -96.35 -32.32
CA SER A 190 70.03 -95.47 -33.14
C SER A 190 68.65 -95.28 -32.51
N LEU A 191 67.98 -96.36 -32.11
CA LEU A 191 66.66 -96.30 -31.47
C LEU A 191 66.69 -95.59 -30.11
N GLN A 192 67.77 -95.72 -29.33
CA GLN A 192 67.97 -94.96 -28.09
C GLN A 192 68.22 -93.47 -28.37
N GLN A 193 68.98 -93.15 -29.42
CA GLN A 193 69.17 -91.77 -29.86
C GLN A 193 67.84 -91.17 -30.34
N ASP A 194 67.13 -91.85 -31.23
CA ASP A 194 65.79 -91.47 -31.72
C ASP A 194 64.81 -91.29 -30.56
N TYR A 195 64.74 -92.25 -29.64
CA TYR A 195 63.92 -92.16 -28.42
C TYR A 195 64.27 -90.92 -27.60
N SER A 196 65.56 -90.62 -27.37
CA SER A 196 65.99 -89.41 -26.66
C SER A 196 65.64 -88.10 -27.39
N THR A 197 65.60 -88.10 -28.74
CA THR A 197 65.14 -86.94 -29.52
C THR A 197 63.62 -86.79 -29.45
N VAL A 198 62.87 -87.90 -29.41
CA VAL A 198 61.42 -87.91 -29.25
C VAL A 198 61.02 -87.48 -27.85
N GLU A 199 61.72 -87.90 -26.79
CA GLU A 199 61.54 -87.39 -25.42
C GLU A 199 61.80 -85.89 -25.35
N LYS A 200 62.96 -85.41 -25.85
CA LYS A 200 63.25 -83.96 -25.90
C LYS A 200 62.22 -83.17 -26.72
N ARG A 201 61.62 -83.78 -27.75
CA ARG A 201 60.53 -83.17 -28.53
C ARG A 201 59.21 -83.19 -27.74
N LEU A 202 58.94 -84.23 -26.96
CA LEU A 202 57.78 -84.31 -26.06
C LEU A 202 57.88 -83.30 -24.92
N GLU A 203 59.05 -83.12 -24.29
CA GLU A 203 59.29 -82.09 -23.28
C GLU A 203 58.99 -80.70 -23.85
N ARG A 204 59.58 -80.34 -25.00
CA ARG A 204 59.31 -79.04 -25.66
C ARG A 204 57.83 -78.83 -26.03
N VAL A 205 57.13 -79.90 -26.40
CA VAL A 205 55.69 -79.84 -26.70
C VAL A 205 54.85 -79.73 -25.41
N ARG A 206 55.29 -80.33 -24.30
CA ARG A 206 54.68 -80.13 -22.97
C ARG A 206 54.89 -78.69 -22.49
N GLU A 207 56.13 -78.18 -22.53
CA GLU A 207 56.47 -76.80 -22.19
C GLU A 207 55.66 -75.78 -23.02
N ALA A 208 55.58 -75.98 -24.34
CA ALA A 208 54.78 -75.14 -25.23
C ALA A 208 53.27 -75.26 -25.00
N LYS A 209 52.79 -76.42 -24.53
CA LYS A 209 51.39 -76.59 -24.13
C LYS A 209 51.12 -75.91 -22.80
N GLU A 210 52.01 -76.02 -21.81
CA GLU A 210 51.87 -75.40 -20.50
C GLU A 210 51.95 -73.87 -20.59
N SER A 211 52.85 -73.32 -21.40
CA SER A 211 52.86 -71.88 -21.69
C SER A 211 51.58 -71.44 -22.40
N GLY A 212 51.11 -72.19 -23.39
CA GLY A 212 49.84 -71.95 -24.06
C GLY A 212 48.62 -72.05 -23.14
N ASP A 213 48.59 -73.01 -22.22
CA ASP A 213 47.52 -73.17 -21.21
C ASP A 213 47.53 -72.00 -20.21
N ILE A 214 48.72 -71.49 -19.82
CA ILE A 214 48.86 -70.27 -18.99
C ILE A 214 48.40 -69.02 -19.74
N GLU A 215 48.73 -68.87 -21.02
CA GLU A 215 48.27 -67.77 -21.86
C GLU A 215 46.75 -67.83 -22.08
N LEU A 216 46.19 -69.01 -22.36
CA LEU A 216 44.75 -69.22 -22.45
C LEU A 216 44.04 -68.90 -21.13
N GLN A 217 44.62 -69.21 -19.97
CA GLN A 217 44.08 -68.79 -18.68
C GLN A 217 44.11 -67.26 -18.48
N LYS A 218 45.19 -66.58 -18.88
CA LYS A 218 45.26 -65.11 -18.85
C LYS A 218 44.21 -64.47 -19.77
N VAL A 219 44.07 -64.98 -20.99
CA VAL A 219 43.07 -64.52 -21.96
C VAL A 219 41.64 -64.78 -21.47
N ARG A 220 41.36 -65.95 -20.87
CA ARG A 220 40.05 -66.24 -20.26
C ARG A 220 39.71 -65.26 -19.13
N LYS A 221 40.65 -64.98 -18.22
CA LYS A 221 40.44 -63.99 -17.15
C LYS A 221 40.20 -62.59 -17.71
N ALA A 222 40.99 -62.16 -18.71
CA ALA A 222 40.76 -60.87 -19.38
C ALA A 222 39.41 -60.80 -20.09
N ILE A 223 38.91 -61.90 -20.66
CA ILE A 223 37.57 -62.00 -21.24
C ILE A 223 36.49 -61.91 -20.15
N GLU A 224 36.65 -62.62 -19.03
CA GLU A 224 35.72 -62.57 -17.88
C GLU A 224 35.66 -61.16 -17.26
N GLU A 225 36.81 -60.50 -17.09
CA GLU A 225 36.90 -59.10 -16.64
C GLU A 225 36.19 -58.14 -17.61
N LYS A 226 36.43 -58.29 -18.93
CA LYS A 226 35.76 -57.46 -19.95
C LYS A 226 34.27 -57.75 -20.09
N GLN A 227 33.83 -58.98 -19.83
CA GLN A 227 32.40 -59.32 -19.75
C GLN A 227 31.75 -58.67 -18.51
N ALA A 228 32.41 -58.71 -17.34
CA ALA A 228 31.94 -58.05 -16.13
C ALA A 228 31.87 -56.52 -16.28
N GLU A 229 32.88 -55.89 -16.91
CA GLU A 229 32.83 -54.47 -17.27
C GLU A 229 31.66 -54.17 -18.22
N ALA A 230 31.49 -54.97 -19.29
CA ALA A 230 30.41 -54.79 -20.25
C ALA A 230 29.01 -54.92 -19.62
N ASP A 231 28.83 -55.87 -18.70
CA ASP A 231 27.56 -56.07 -17.99
C ASP A 231 27.30 -54.98 -16.93
N ALA A 232 28.35 -54.46 -16.27
CA ALA A 232 28.25 -53.27 -15.43
C ALA A 232 27.84 -52.03 -16.25
N HIS A 233 28.41 -51.85 -17.46
CA HIS A 233 28.02 -50.78 -18.38
C HIS A 233 26.58 -50.94 -18.89
N LYS A 234 26.13 -52.16 -19.22
CA LYS A 234 24.72 -52.43 -19.56
C LYS A 234 23.78 -52.10 -18.40
N ALA A 235 24.12 -52.51 -17.18
CA ALA A 235 23.31 -52.23 -15.99
C ALA A 235 23.23 -50.72 -15.68
N LEU A 236 24.34 -49.98 -15.83
CA LEU A 236 24.34 -48.53 -15.70
C LEU A 236 23.49 -47.86 -16.79
N ARG A 237 23.61 -48.32 -18.04
CA ARG A 237 22.81 -47.83 -19.17
C ARG A 237 21.31 -48.04 -18.95
N LEU A 238 20.89 -49.24 -18.54
CA LEU A 238 19.48 -49.55 -18.25
C LEU A 238 18.92 -48.67 -17.11
N ARG A 239 19.70 -48.41 -16.05
CA ARG A 239 19.32 -47.46 -15.00
C ARG A 239 19.12 -46.05 -15.55
N LYS A 240 20.00 -45.58 -16.43
CA LYS A 240 19.88 -44.26 -17.07
C LYS A 240 18.74 -44.18 -18.08
N GLU A 241 18.44 -45.26 -18.80
CA GLU A 241 17.27 -45.35 -19.68
C GLU A 241 15.96 -45.30 -18.87
N GLU A 242 15.90 -45.94 -17.69
CA GLU A 242 14.74 -45.86 -16.80
C GLU A 242 14.60 -44.49 -16.12
N GLU A 243 15.71 -43.87 -15.66
CA GLU A 243 15.72 -42.47 -15.19
C GLU A 243 15.19 -41.52 -16.28
N LEU A 244 15.63 -41.69 -17.54
CA LEU A 244 15.14 -40.91 -18.68
C LEU A 244 13.67 -41.21 -19.00
N ARG A 245 13.19 -42.44 -18.80
CA ARG A 245 11.77 -42.81 -18.96
C ARG A 245 10.89 -42.09 -17.94
N VAL A 246 11.30 -42.10 -16.67
CA VAL A 246 10.61 -41.38 -15.58
C VAL A 246 10.64 -39.86 -15.82
N LEU A 247 11.80 -39.29 -16.19
CA LEU A 247 11.90 -37.86 -16.50
C LEU A 247 11.02 -37.46 -17.71
N ARG A 248 10.92 -38.31 -18.74
CA ARG A 248 9.98 -38.08 -19.86
C ARG A 248 8.52 -38.10 -19.38
N GLN A 249 8.17 -39.05 -18.50
CA GLN A 249 6.83 -39.14 -17.92
C GLN A 249 6.50 -37.91 -17.05
N ASP A 250 7.45 -37.42 -16.25
CA ASP A 250 7.33 -36.17 -15.49
C ASP A 250 7.21 -34.94 -16.38
N ILE A 251 7.94 -34.87 -17.50
CA ILE A 251 7.80 -33.80 -18.48
C ILE A 251 6.41 -33.83 -19.12
N THR A 252 5.87 -35.01 -19.48
CA THR A 252 4.50 -35.10 -20.01
C THR A 252 3.45 -34.71 -18.97
N ASN A 253 3.62 -35.10 -17.70
CA ASN A 253 2.72 -34.71 -16.62
C ASN A 253 2.77 -33.19 -16.37
N ARG A 254 3.97 -32.58 -16.39
CA ARG A 254 4.15 -31.12 -16.27
C ARG A 254 3.58 -30.38 -17.47
N ALA A 255 3.68 -30.92 -18.68
CA ALA A 255 3.09 -30.33 -19.89
C ALA A 255 1.56 -30.36 -19.84
N ALA A 256 0.94 -31.48 -19.43
CA ALA A 256 -0.50 -31.58 -19.22
C ALA A 256 -0.98 -30.58 -18.15
N ALA A 257 -0.31 -30.53 -16.99
CA ALA A 257 -0.63 -29.58 -15.93
C ALA A 257 -0.29 -28.10 -16.29
N ALA A 258 0.51 -27.86 -17.33
CA ALA A 258 0.71 -26.53 -17.90
C ALA A 258 -0.42 -26.15 -18.86
N GLN A 259 -0.88 -27.09 -19.70
CA GLN A 259 -2.07 -26.91 -20.56
C GLN A 259 -3.34 -26.67 -19.73
N GLU A 260 -3.58 -27.44 -18.66
CA GLU A 260 -4.70 -27.19 -17.74
C GLU A 260 -4.66 -25.77 -17.17
N ARG A 261 -3.49 -25.34 -16.66
CA ARG A 261 -3.28 -23.96 -16.18
C ARG A 261 -3.49 -22.92 -17.27
N GLN A 262 -3.07 -23.19 -18.50
CA GLN A 262 -3.28 -22.31 -19.65
C GLN A 262 -4.77 -22.14 -19.95
N THR A 263 -5.58 -23.22 -19.96
CA THR A 263 -7.05 -23.09 -20.14
C THR A 263 -7.75 -22.36 -18.99
N ILE A 264 -7.20 -22.42 -17.77
CA ILE A 264 -7.70 -21.64 -16.63
C ILE A 264 -7.34 -20.16 -16.80
N ILE A 265 -6.12 -19.86 -17.24
CA ILE A 265 -5.69 -18.48 -17.56
C ILE A 265 -6.56 -17.89 -18.67
N GLU A 266 -6.84 -18.64 -19.74
CA GLU A 266 -7.71 -18.22 -20.84
C GLU A 266 -9.12 -17.86 -20.34
N LYS A 267 -9.77 -18.74 -19.57
CA LYS A 267 -11.07 -18.48 -18.94
C LYS A 267 -11.05 -17.28 -17.98
N LEU A 268 -9.93 -17.02 -17.30
CA LEU A 268 -9.76 -15.84 -16.46
C LEU A 268 -9.53 -14.57 -17.29
N THR A 269 -8.86 -14.66 -18.44
CA THR A 269 -8.72 -13.53 -19.37
C THR A 269 -10.02 -13.17 -20.06
N GLU A 270 -10.86 -14.14 -20.44
CA GLU A 270 -12.22 -13.92 -20.97
C GLU A 270 -13.10 -13.21 -19.93
N LYS A 271 -13.12 -13.71 -18.68
CA LYS A 271 -13.84 -13.05 -17.58
C LYS A 271 -13.33 -11.63 -17.32
N ARG A 272 -12.02 -11.43 -17.35
CA ARG A 272 -11.42 -10.10 -17.22
C ARG A 272 -11.83 -9.18 -18.37
N GLN A 273 -11.85 -9.65 -19.61
CA GLN A 273 -12.33 -8.87 -20.75
C GLN A 273 -13.81 -8.51 -20.62
N SER A 274 -14.66 -9.41 -20.13
CA SER A 274 -16.07 -9.09 -19.81
C SER A 274 -16.15 -7.97 -18.76
N HIS A 275 -15.42 -8.09 -17.65
CA HIS A 275 -15.39 -7.05 -16.62
C HIS A 275 -14.78 -5.73 -17.12
N ASP A 276 -13.80 -5.75 -18.02
CA ASP A 276 -13.22 -4.56 -18.66
C ASP A 276 -14.23 -3.90 -19.63
N VAL A 277 -15.19 -4.65 -20.21
CA VAL A 277 -16.31 -4.09 -20.99
C VAL A 277 -17.40 -3.51 -20.07
N ASP A 278 -17.76 -4.21 -19.00
CA ASP A 278 -18.79 -3.75 -18.07
C ASP A 278 -18.34 -2.52 -17.28
N THR A 279 -17.08 -2.46 -16.86
CA THR A 279 -16.50 -1.26 -16.22
C THR A 279 -16.48 -0.06 -17.17
N LYS A 280 -16.15 -0.24 -18.46
CA LYS A 280 -16.28 0.83 -19.47
C LYS A 280 -17.72 1.34 -19.57
N ARG A 281 -18.71 0.45 -19.66
CA ARG A 281 -20.14 0.83 -19.67
C ARG A 281 -20.50 1.65 -18.42
N THR A 282 -20.05 1.25 -17.23
CA THR A 282 -20.30 2.04 -16.01
C THR A 282 -19.59 3.39 -16.01
N LEU A 283 -18.40 3.52 -16.60
CA LEU A 283 -17.69 4.80 -16.74
C LEU A 283 -18.39 5.72 -17.76
N ASP A 284 -18.88 5.18 -18.87
CA ASP A 284 -19.66 5.93 -19.88
C ASP A 284 -20.99 6.43 -19.29
N GLU A 285 -21.61 5.65 -18.39
CA GLU A 285 -22.81 6.07 -17.66
C GLU A 285 -22.51 7.12 -16.58
N ILE A 286 -21.45 6.94 -15.79
CA ILE A 286 -20.99 7.93 -14.80
C ILE A 286 -20.63 9.26 -15.49
N THR A 287 -20.01 9.24 -16.66
CA THR A 287 -19.67 10.47 -17.41
C THR A 287 -20.92 11.14 -17.97
N ARG A 288 -21.92 10.40 -18.48
CA ARG A 288 -23.24 10.95 -18.83
C ARG A 288 -23.93 11.61 -17.63
N GLN A 289 -24.02 10.91 -16.51
CA GLN A 289 -24.63 11.45 -15.28
C GLN A 289 -23.88 12.71 -14.80
N THR A 290 -22.54 12.70 -14.86
CA THR A 290 -21.72 13.86 -14.52
C THR A 290 -22.02 15.07 -15.43
N GLN A 291 -22.22 14.87 -16.74
CA GLN A 291 -22.62 15.93 -17.67
C GLN A 291 -24.02 16.49 -17.34
N VAL A 292 -24.98 15.62 -16.97
CA VAL A 292 -26.32 16.05 -16.53
C VAL A 292 -26.25 16.84 -15.22
N TYR A 293 -25.46 16.39 -14.23
CA TYR A 293 -25.22 17.13 -12.99
C TYR A 293 -24.52 18.47 -13.22
N GLN A 294 -23.58 18.55 -14.17
CA GLN A 294 -22.94 19.82 -14.55
C GLN A 294 -23.93 20.79 -15.19
N LEU A 295 -24.78 20.32 -16.11
CA LEU A 295 -25.83 21.15 -16.74
C LEU A 295 -26.84 21.63 -15.70
N LEU A 296 -27.28 20.76 -14.78
CA LEU A 296 -28.19 21.12 -13.70
C LEU A 296 -27.54 22.12 -12.71
N SER A 297 -26.25 21.95 -12.41
CA SER A 297 -25.49 22.90 -11.59
C SER A 297 -25.37 24.28 -12.25
N GLN A 298 -25.14 24.34 -13.57
CA GLN A 298 -25.15 25.59 -14.34
C GLN A 298 -26.53 26.26 -14.35
N GLN A 299 -27.61 25.47 -14.48
CA GLN A 299 -28.99 25.98 -14.38
C GLN A 299 -29.29 26.52 -12.98
N LEU A 300 -28.87 25.83 -11.92
CA LEU A 300 -29.01 26.30 -10.53
C LEU A 300 -28.17 27.55 -10.25
N GLN A 301 -26.96 27.64 -10.80
CA GLN A 301 -26.14 28.86 -10.71
C GLN A 301 -26.80 30.04 -11.43
N HIS A 302 -27.35 29.83 -12.63
CA HIS A 302 -28.09 30.86 -13.35
C HIS A 302 -29.33 31.31 -12.57
N ILE A 303 -30.13 30.37 -12.04
CA ILE A 303 -31.31 30.69 -11.20
C ILE A 303 -30.88 31.49 -9.96
N ASN A 304 -29.83 31.06 -9.25
CA ASN A 304 -29.30 31.80 -8.10
C ASN A 304 -28.80 33.19 -8.47
N GLN A 305 -28.10 33.37 -9.59
CA GLN A 305 -27.66 34.68 -10.09
C GLN A 305 -28.85 35.59 -10.42
N THR A 306 -29.88 35.07 -11.10
CA THR A 306 -31.10 35.84 -11.37
C THR A 306 -31.87 36.19 -10.09
N SER A 307 -31.90 35.28 -9.11
CA SER A 307 -32.52 35.55 -7.80
C SER A 307 -31.71 36.56 -6.98
N GLN A 308 -30.37 36.54 -7.07
CA GLN A 308 -29.50 37.53 -6.43
C GLN A 308 -29.71 38.90 -7.07
N ALA A 309 -29.72 39.01 -8.41
CA ALA A 309 -30.03 40.24 -9.11
C ALA A 309 -31.41 40.80 -8.72
N CYS A 310 -32.47 39.98 -8.73
CA CYS A 310 -33.80 40.43 -8.27
C CYS A 310 -33.85 40.80 -6.78
N ASN A 311 -33.04 40.16 -5.92
CA ASN A 311 -32.93 40.55 -4.51
C ASN A 311 -32.17 41.87 -4.36
N GLU A 312 -31.10 42.11 -5.12
CA GLU A 312 -30.36 43.38 -5.15
C GLU A 312 -31.22 44.53 -5.70
N GLU A 313 -32.03 44.28 -6.74
CA GLU A 313 -33.05 45.20 -7.24
C GLU A 313 -34.12 45.49 -6.16
N ASN A 314 -34.63 44.47 -5.49
CA ASN A 314 -35.62 44.64 -4.41
C ASN A 314 -35.03 45.40 -3.21
N ASP A 315 -33.78 45.13 -2.85
CA ASP A 315 -33.01 45.84 -1.84
C ASP A 315 -32.75 47.30 -2.22
N THR A 316 -32.42 47.59 -3.49
CA THR A 316 -32.25 48.98 -3.96
C THR A 316 -33.59 49.71 -4.00
N LEU A 317 -34.68 49.06 -4.39
CA LEU A 317 -36.03 49.63 -4.29
C LEU A 317 -36.45 49.85 -2.84
N GLN A 318 -36.12 48.95 -1.92
CA GLN A 318 -36.38 49.12 -0.48
C GLN A 318 -35.54 50.26 0.12
N ARG A 319 -34.27 50.42 -0.28
CA ARG A 319 -33.44 51.58 0.08
C ARG A 319 -34.04 52.86 -0.49
N CYS A 320 -34.37 52.92 -1.78
CA CYS A 320 -35.00 54.11 -2.37
C CYS A 320 -36.36 54.43 -1.75
N VAL A 321 -37.18 53.44 -1.37
CA VAL A 321 -38.42 53.66 -0.61
C VAL A 321 -38.12 54.17 0.81
N HIS A 322 -37.09 53.63 1.47
CA HIS A 322 -36.65 54.10 2.77
C HIS A 322 -36.16 55.56 2.69
N ASP A 323 -35.23 55.86 1.78
CA ASP A 323 -34.71 57.20 1.50
C ASP A 323 -35.85 58.17 1.16
N LEU A 324 -36.80 57.79 0.30
CA LEU A 324 -37.99 58.60 -0.01
C LEU A 324 -38.90 58.80 1.22
N THR A 325 -39.05 57.81 2.11
CA THR A 325 -39.80 58.00 3.36
C THR A 325 -39.04 58.87 4.37
N GLU A 326 -37.71 58.79 4.43
CA GLU A 326 -36.88 59.68 5.24
C GLU A 326 -36.91 61.11 4.70
N GLU A 327 -36.83 61.30 3.38
CA GLU A 327 -37.02 62.60 2.72
C GLU A 327 -38.43 63.14 2.95
N LEU A 328 -39.49 62.32 2.86
CA LEU A 328 -40.87 62.77 3.09
C LEU A 328 -41.09 63.14 4.57
N ASN A 329 -40.53 62.37 5.50
CA ASN A 329 -40.52 62.70 6.93
C ASN A 329 -39.68 63.97 7.21
N ALA A 330 -38.54 64.14 6.56
CA ALA A 330 -37.72 65.35 6.64
C ALA A 330 -38.49 66.56 6.12
N ARG A 331 -39.12 66.48 4.94
CA ARG A 331 -39.95 67.53 4.35
C ARG A 331 -41.19 67.85 5.19
N GLU A 332 -41.80 66.86 5.84
CA GLU A 332 -42.86 67.10 6.81
C GLU A 332 -42.35 67.82 8.07
N SER A 333 -41.16 67.45 8.57
CA SER A 333 -40.53 68.13 9.70
C SER A 333 -40.14 69.57 9.34
N GLU A 334 -39.62 69.78 8.13
CA GLU A 334 -39.31 71.08 7.54
C GLU A 334 -40.58 71.92 7.35
N LEU A 335 -41.69 71.38 6.84
CA LEU A 335 -42.96 72.11 6.74
C LEU A 335 -43.52 72.53 8.12
N LYS A 336 -43.36 71.67 9.14
CA LYS A 336 -43.74 71.95 10.54
C LYS A 336 -42.78 72.97 11.19
N GLN A 337 -41.53 73.02 10.76
CA GLN A 337 -40.48 73.93 11.23
C GLN A 337 -40.54 75.30 10.54
N VAL A 338 -40.69 75.35 9.22
CA VAL A 338 -40.90 76.56 8.39
C VAL A 338 -42.17 77.31 8.83
N ASN A 339 -43.27 76.63 9.14
CA ASN A 339 -44.47 77.30 9.70
C ASN A 339 -44.24 77.96 11.07
N ARG A 340 -43.28 77.48 11.85
CA ARG A 340 -42.89 78.05 13.16
C ARG A 340 -41.80 79.13 13.02
N ILE A 341 -40.99 79.04 11.96
CA ILE A 341 -39.88 79.94 11.64
C ILE A 341 -40.39 81.20 10.90
N HIS A 342 -41.30 81.06 9.93
CA HIS A 342 -41.89 82.17 9.17
C HIS A 342 -42.58 83.22 10.07
N LYS A 343 -43.19 82.78 11.19
CA LYS A 343 -43.80 83.67 12.22
C LYS A 343 -42.78 84.36 13.15
N ARG A 344 -41.50 83.98 13.09
CA ARG A 344 -40.41 84.49 13.94
C ARG A 344 -39.37 85.29 13.15
N GLU A 345 -39.07 84.91 11.92
CA GLU A 345 -38.08 85.57 11.06
C GLU A 345 -38.48 86.97 10.61
N LEU A 346 -39.78 87.23 10.42
CA LEU A 346 -40.31 88.56 10.08
C LEU A 346 -39.97 89.67 11.10
N LYS A 347 -39.45 89.33 12.29
CA LYS A 347 -39.05 90.29 13.34
C LYS A 347 -37.55 90.31 13.68
N VAL A 348 -36.74 89.42 13.08
CA VAL A 348 -35.31 89.26 13.45
C VAL A 348 -34.36 89.55 12.28
N LEU A 349 -34.86 89.49 11.04
CA LEU A 349 -34.05 89.57 9.82
C LEU A 349 -33.39 90.95 9.58
N GLU A 350 -33.90 92.02 10.21
CA GLU A 350 -33.31 93.37 10.14
C GLU A 350 -32.05 93.54 11.00
N ALA A 351 -31.94 92.82 12.13
CA ALA A 351 -30.87 93.01 13.11
C ALA A 351 -29.59 92.19 12.81
N ALA A 352 -29.73 91.04 12.14
CA ALA A 352 -28.63 90.06 12.01
C ALA A 352 -27.61 90.37 10.90
N ARG A 353 -27.98 91.18 9.88
CA ARG A 353 -27.14 91.43 8.69
C ARG A 353 -25.75 92.02 8.97
N ARG A 354 -25.54 92.65 10.13
CA ARG A 354 -24.25 93.28 10.50
C ARG A 354 -23.23 92.36 11.18
N ARG A 355 -23.59 91.13 11.61
CA ARG A 355 -22.68 90.23 12.37
C ARG A 355 -21.96 89.16 11.53
N ASN A 356 -22.43 88.86 10.31
CA ASN A 356 -21.95 87.67 9.57
C ASN A 356 -20.61 87.84 8.83
N ALA A 357 -20.12 89.07 8.63
CA ALA A 357 -18.89 89.33 7.85
C ALA A 357 -17.57 88.91 8.55
N VAL A 358 -17.61 88.55 9.83
CA VAL A 358 -16.39 88.24 10.62
C VAL A 358 -16.12 86.74 10.75
N LEU A 359 -17.14 85.89 10.53
CA LEU A 359 -17.02 84.43 10.72
C LEU A 359 -16.53 83.67 9.48
N THR A 360 -16.57 84.29 8.29
CA THR A 360 -16.14 83.66 7.03
C THR A 360 -14.64 83.38 7.00
N ASN A 361 -13.81 84.34 7.41
CA ASN A 361 -12.34 84.26 7.27
C ASN A 361 -11.68 83.17 8.15
N ARG A 362 -12.38 82.66 9.17
CA ARG A 362 -11.87 81.55 10.01
C ARG A 362 -12.07 80.16 9.37
N LYS A 363 -12.97 80.03 8.39
CA LYS A 363 -13.32 78.73 7.80
C LYS A 363 -12.37 78.32 6.66
N GLU A 364 -11.72 79.29 6.03
CA GLU A 364 -10.84 79.06 4.87
C GLU A 364 -9.48 78.47 5.28
N VAL A 365 -8.92 78.86 6.43
CA VAL A 365 -7.65 78.33 6.96
C VAL A 365 -7.74 76.82 7.23
N ALA A 366 -8.83 76.37 7.89
CA ALA A 366 -9.01 74.96 8.25
C ALA A 366 -9.24 74.00 7.06
N LEU A 367 -9.51 74.53 5.86
CA LEU A 367 -9.64 73.74 4.64
C LEU A 367 -8.30 73.49 3.94
N ALA A 368 -7.28 74.31 4.21
CA ALA A 368 -5.94 74.14 3.65
C ALA A 368 -5.19 72.95 4.30
N ASP A 369 -5.25 72.84 5.63
CA ASP A 369 -4.56 71.79 6.40
C ASP A 369 -5.06 70.39 6.03
N LEU A 370 -6.37 70.26 5.74
CA LEU A 370 -7.03 69.00 5.35
C LEU A 370 -6.67 68.56 3.92
N ALA A 371 -6.16 69.47 3.07
CA ALA A 371 -5.64 69.14 1.75
C ALA A 371 -4.18 68.63 1.80
N ALA A 372 -3.35 69.22 2.67
CA ALA A 372 -1.96 68.81 2.86
C ALA A 372 -1.86 67.35 3.36
N LEU A 373 -2.66 66.99 4.37
CA LEU A 373 -2.65 65.64 4.97
C LEU A 373 -3.04 64.52 3.98
N LYS A 374 -3.84 64.84 2.94
CA LYS A 374 -4.23 63.88 1.90
C LYS A 374 -3.11 63.60 0.90
N MET A 375 -2.32 64.61 0.57
CA MET A 375 -1.15 64.45 -0.30
C MET A 375 -0.05 63.62 0.39
N GLU A 376 0.18 63.81 1.69
CA GLU A 376 1.13 62.98 2.44
C GLU A 376 0.70 61.50 2.51
N PHE A 377 -0.61 61.24 2.60
CA PHE A 377 -1.15 59.88 2.59
C PHE A 377 -0.94 59.19 1.23
N GLN A 378 -1.26 59.86 0.12
CA GLN A 378 -1.05 59.31 -1.23
C GLN A 378 0.44 59.01 -1.52
N MET A 379 1.35 59.91 -1.11
CA MET A 379 2.79 59.67 -1.23
C MET A 379 3.27 58.46 -0.40
N LYS A 380 2.57 58.10 0.68
CA LYS A 380 2.87 56.90 1.48
C LYS A 380 2.27 55.63 0.87
N GLU A 381 1.10 55.70 0.26
CA GLU A 381 0.51 54.59 -0.51
C GLU A 381 1.38 54.22 -1.73
N GLU A 382 1.88 55.21 -2.47
CA GLU A 382 2.79 54.97 -3.61
C GLU A 382 4.15 54.38 -3.18
N GLN A 383 4.67 54.78 -2.02
CA GLN A 383 5.87 54.17 -1.41
C GLN A 383 5.63 52.72 -0.97
N LEU A 384 4.41 52.38 -0.57
CA LEU A 384 4.04 51.02 -0.15
C LEU A 384 3.77 50.10 -1.37
N ALA A 385 3.15 50.63 -2.44
CA ALA A 385 2.96 49.91 -3.69
C ALA A 385 4.30 49.61 -4.42
N SER A 386 5.22 50.58 -4.42
CA SER A 386 6.55 50.40 -5.04
C SER A 386 7.44 49.43 -4.28
N SER A 387 7.37 49.40 -2.94
CA SER A 387 8.08 48.40 -2.13
C SER A 387 7.48 46.99 -2.26
N LEU A 388 6.16 46.85 -2.35
CA LEU A 388 5.53 45.55 -2.66
C LEU A 388 5.97 45.02 -4.04
N SER A 389 5.95 45.86 -5.08
CA SER A 389 6.43 45.49 -6.42
C SER A 389 7.92 45.09 -6.43
N ALA A 390 8.74 45.74 -5.61
CA ALA A 390 10.14 45.33 -5.41
C ALA A 390 10.22 43.93 -4.77
N THR A 391 9.50 43.66 -3.69
CA THR A 391 9.49 42.33 -3.04
C THR A 391 8.98 41.22 -3.97
N GLU A 392 7.96 41.47 -4.79
CA GLU A 392 7.53 40.49 -5.80
C GLU A 392 8.61 40.19 -6.84
N SER A 393 9.44 41.18 -7.21
CA SER A 393 10.55 40.98 -8.14
C SER A 393 11.67 40.16 -7.50
N GLU A 394 11.92 40.34 -6.20
CA GLU A 394 12.86 39.56 -5.41
C GLU A 394 12.37 38.13 -5.20
N GLU A 395 11.09 37.90 -4.93
CA GLU A 395 10.50 36.55 -4.87
C GLU A 395 10.62 35.80 -6.20
N LYS A 396 10.34 36.49 -7.32
CA LYS A 396 10.55 35.94 -8.67
C LYS A 396 12.03 35.60 -8.89
N HIS A 397 12.96 36.45 -8.46
CA HIS A 397 14.40 36.20 -8.55
C HIS A 397 14.87 35.03 -7.66
N LEU A 398 14.38 34.94 -6.42
CA LEU A 398 14.61 33.83 -5.50
C LEU A 398 14.06 32.50 -6.06
N SER A 399 12.91 32.52 -6.73
CA SER A 399 12.35 31.32 -7.37
C SER A 399 13.25 30.80 -8.50
N LEU A 400 13.84 31.70 -9.30
CA LEU A 400 14.81 31.37 -10.36
C LEU A 400 16.12 30.84 -9.76
N LEU A 401 16.64 31.45 -8.70
CA LEU A 401 17.83 30.98 -7.98
C LEU A 401 17.60 29.60 -7.34
N VAL A 402 16.43 29.34 -6.76
CA VAL A 402 16.06 28.00 -6.27
C VAL A 402 15.96 27.01 -7.42
N HIS A 403 15.43 27.41 -8.58
CA HIS A 403 15.34 26.53 -9.74
C HIS A 403 16.72 26.18 -10.30
N HIS A 404 17.63 27.15 -10.44
CA HIS A 404 19.03 26.93 -10.82
C HIS A 404 19.79 26.09 -9.80
N ARG A 405 19.64 26.36 -8.50
CA ARG A 405 20.23 25.53 -7.43
C ARG A 405 19.77 24.07 -7.53
N ASN A 406 18.47 23.85 -7.77
CA ASN A 406 17.92 22.50 -7.89
C ASN A 406 18.36 21.80 -9.20
N ALA A 407 18.54 22.54 -10.30
CA ALA A 407 19.10 22.03 -11.55
C ALA A 407 20.58 21.62 -11.37
N LEU A 408 21.41 22.51 -10.84
CA LEU A 408 22.81 22.23 -10.51
C LEU A 408 22.94 21.05 -9.53
N HIS A 409 22.09 20.97 -8.51
CA HIS A 409 22.09 19.82 -7.59
C HIS A 409 21.75 18.50 -8.30
N LYS A 410 20.86 18.52 -9.29
CA LYS A 410 20.55 17.34 -10.14
C LYS A 410 21.73 16.96 -11.04
N GLU A 411 22.46 17.94 -11.58
CA GLU A 411 23.68 17.71 -12.36
C GLU A 411 24.85 17.19 -11.50
N VAL A 412 25.00 17.69 -10.27
CA VAL A 412 25.96 17.17 -9.29
C VAL A 412 25.62 15.72 -8.91
N LEU A 413 24.35 15.41 -8.62
CA LEU A 413 23.93 14.03 -8.35
C LEU A 413 24.14 13.10 -9.56
N ASN A 414 23.87 13.58 -10.78
CA ASN A 414 24.11 12.81 -12.01
C ASN A 414 25.61 12.58 -12.27
N THR A 415 26.47 13.57 -12.00
CA THR A 415 27.94 13.43 -12.16
C THR A 415 28.55 12.57 -11.06
N VAL A 416 28.06 12.63 -9.83
CA VAL A 416 28.42 11.70 -8.74
C VAL A 416 27.99 10.27 -9.10
N SER A 417 26.76 10.05 -9.57
CA SER A 417 26.30 8.73 -10.03
C SER A 417 27.16 8.16 -11.17
N LYS A 418 27.50 8.98 -12.18
CA LYS A 418 28.42 8.59 -13.26
C LYS A 418 29.83 8.28 -12.74
N LYS A 419 30.36 9.05 -11.79
CA LYS A 419 31.65 8.74 -11.14
C LYS A 419 31.59 7.42 -10.35
N GLN A 420 30.50 7.16 -9.63
CA GLN A 420 30.30 5.91 -8.89
C GLN A 420 30.31 4.70 -9.85
N GLN A 421 29.62 4.81 -10.99
CA GLN A 421 29.61 3.79 -12.05
C GLN A 421 30.99 3.63 -12.69
N GLN A 422 31.72 4.72 -12.93
CA GLN A 422 33.10 4.67 -13.44
C GLN A 422 34.09 4.05 -12.45
N ILE A 423 33.93 4.28 -11.14
CA ILE A 423 34.76 3.62 -10.10
C ILE A 423 34.50 2.11 -10.11
N ILE A 424 33.23 1.68 -10.08
CA ILE A 424 32.87 0.25 -10.14
C ILE A 424 33.38 -0.39 -11.43
N PHE A 425 33.28 0.30 -12.58
CA PHE A 425 33.84 -0.18 -13.84
C PHE A 425 35.37 -0.30 -13.80
N LEU A 426 36.07 0.70 -13.24
CA LEU A 426 37.54 0.66 -13.10
C LEU A 426 38.00 -0.43 -12.14
N ASP A 427 37.27 -0.71 -11.06
CA ASP A 427 37.61 -1.79 -10.14
C ASP A 427 37.36 -3.18 -10.77
N ILE A 428 36.33 -3.34 -11.59
CA ILE A 428 36.15 -4.54 -12.43
C ILE A 428 37.32 -4.67 -13.43
N GLN A 429 37.66 -3.60 -14.16
CA GLN A 429 38.79 -3.61 -15.12
C GLN A 429 40.14 -3.91 -14.45
N ARG A 430 40.35 -3.41 -13.22
CA ARG A 430 41.52 -3.76 -12.39
C ARG A 430 41.52 -5.23 -12.00
N SER A 431 40.37 -5.79 -11.61
CA SER A 431 40.29 -7.22 -11.29
C SER A 431 40.57 -8.11 -12.51
N THR A 432 40.12 -7.72 -13.72
CA THR A 432 40.44 -8.45 -14.95
C THR A 432 41.90 -8.28 -15.37
N LEU A 433 42.50 -7.09 -15.20
CA LEU A 433 43.94 -6.90 -15.44
C LEU A 433 44.77 -7.77 -14.49
N HIS A 434 44.44 -7.79 -13.19
CA HIS A 434 45.16 -8.59 -12.20
C HIS A 434 45.04 -10.10 -12.46
N HIS A 435 43.92 -10.55 -13.04
CA HIS A 435 43.74 -11.94 -13.49
C HIS A 435 44.60 -12.25 -14.73
N LEU A 436 44.59 -11.38 -15.75
CA LEU A 436 45.41 -11.52 -16.96
C LEU A 436 46.92 -11.42 -16.66
N GLU A 437 47.33 -10.62 -15.68
CA GLU A 437 48.71 -10.54 -15.19
C GLU A 437 49.13 -11.86 -14.51
N HIS A 438 48.25 -12.49 -13.72
CA HIS A 438 48.51 -13.82 -13.16
C HIS A 438 48.58 -14.92 -14.21
N GLU A 439 47.71 -14.90 -15.22
CA GLU A 439 47.77 -15.83 -16.36
C GLU A 439 49.06 -15.63 -17.18
N ALA A 440 49.41 -14.39 -17.52
CA ALA A 440 50.66 -14.07 -18.21
C ALA A 440 51.89 -14.54 -17.41
N HIS A 441 51.91 -14.35 -16.09
CA HIS A 441 52.98 -14.84 -15.23
C HIS A 441 53.03 -16.38 -15.20
N ALA A 442 51.89 -17.07 -15.20
CA ALA A 442 51.84 -18.53 -15.29
C ALA A 442 52.38 -19.05 -16.64
N PHE A 443 52.07 -18.37 -17.76
CA PHE A 443 52.64 -18.70 -19.06
C PHE A 443 54.14 -18.43 -19.14
N VAL A 444 54.64 -17.36 -18.53
CA VAL A 444 56.08 -17.05 -18.44
C VAL A 444 56.83 -18.12 -17.63
N GLU A 445 56.27 -18.58 -16.51
CA GLU A 445 56.80 -19.71 -15.74
C GLU A 445 56.84 -21.01 -16.57
N HIS A 446 55.76 -21.31 -17.30
CA HIS A 446 55.69 -22.49 -18.17
C HIS A 446 56.72 -22.43 -19.32
N ALA A 447 56.95 -21.26 -19.91
CA ALA A 447 57.94 -21.06 -20.97
C ALA A 447 59.38 -21.26 -20.47
N LYS A 448 59.72 -20.77 -19.26
CA LYS A 448 61.02 -21.04 -18.62
C LYS A 448 61.26 -22.54 -18.44
N GLN A 449 60.29 -23.27 -17.90
CA GLN A 449 60.39 -24.72 -17.67
C GLN A 449 60.53 -25.53 -18.97
N GLN A 450 59.95 -25.07 -20.08
CA GLN A 450 60.16 -25.71 -21.39
C GLN A 450 61.55 -25.42 -21.96
N ASN A 451 62.05 -24.18 -21.85
CA ASN A 451 63.38 -23.81 -22.31
C ASN A 451 64.50 -24.58 -21.57
N GLU A 452 64.34 -24.85 -20.27
CA GLU A 452 65.28 -25.70 -19.51
C GLU A 452 65.33 -27.16 -20.00
N LYS A 453 64.23 -27.70 -20.53
CA LYS A 453 64.19 -29.04 -21.12
C LYS A 453 64.84 -29.06 -22.51
N ILE A 454 64.60 -28.03 -23.32
CA ILE A 454 65.22 -27.88 -24.65
C ILE A 454 66.76 -27.77 -24.53
N PHE A 455 67.25 -26.99 -23.55
CA PHE A 455 68.69 -26.84 -23.32
C PHE A 455 69.39 -28.18 -23.02
N LYS A 456 68.78 -29.05 -22.20
CA LYS A 456 69.34 -30.37 -21.85
C LYS A 456 69.45 -31.30 -23.06
N LEU A 457 68.41 -31.38 -23.89
CA LEU A 457 68.39 -32.21 -25.10
C LEU A 457 69.42 -31.74 -26.15
N SER A 458 69.61 -30.43 -26.31
CA SER A 458 70.63 -29.89 -27.22
C SER A 458 72.07 -30.26 -26.82
N CYS A 459 72.36 -30.35 -25.51
CA CYS A 459 73.68 -30.79 -25.04
C CYS A 459 73.95 -32.29 -25.32
N GLU A 460 72.92 -33.13 -25.29
CA GLU A 460 73.03 -34.57 -25.57
C GLU A 460 73.31 -34.83 -27.06
N CYS A 461 72.62 -34.14 -27.97
CA CYS A 461 72.83 -34.27 -29.42
C CYS A 461 74.28 -33.99 -29.85
N ALA A 462 74.90 -32.93 -29.30
CA ALA A 462 76.29 -32.55 -29.62
C ALA A 462 77.35 -33.57 -29.14
N SER A 463 76.98 -34.56 -28.32
CA SER A 463 77.88 -35.63 -27.88
C SER A 463 77.97 -36.79 -28.89
N PHE A 464 76.87 -37.11 -29.59
CA PHE A 464 76.80 -38.24 -30.51
C PHE A 464 77.49 -37.96 -31.85
N GLU A 465 77.47 -36.72 -32.35
CA GLU A 465 78.12 -36.33 -33.60
C GLU A 465 79.64 -36.55 -33.60
N ARG A 466 80.29 -36.47 -32.42
CA ARG A 466 81.74 -36.70 -32.29
C ARG A 466 82.15 -38.16 -32.43
N ILE A 467 81.25 -39.10 -32.17
CA ILE A 467 81.55 -40.55 -32.20
C ILE A 467 81.52 -41.07 -33.65
N ILE A 468 80.62 -40.53 -34.49
CA ILE A 468 80.45 -40.99 -35.88
C ILE A 468 81.68 -40.67 -36.76
N GLN A 469 82.47 -39.65 -36.42
CA GLN A 469 83.59 -39.19 -37.24
C GLN A 469 84.86 -40.06 -37.11
N THR A 470 85.01 -40.86 -36.05
CA THR A 470 86.22 -41.68 -35.85
C THR A 470 86.24 -42.97 -36.67
N ASP A 471 85.07 -43.52 -36.96
CA ASP A 471 84.95 -44.89 -37.47
C ASP A 471 85.12 -44.96 -39.01
N ALA A 472 84.87 -43.84 -39.70
CA ALA A 472 84.94 -43.75 -41.16
C ALA A 472 86.36 -43.97 -41.74
N VAL A 473 87.41 -43.69 -40.97
CA VAL A 473 88.81 -43.72 -41.45
C VAL A 473 89.34 -45.15 -41.63
N GLN A 474 88.80 -46.14 -40.92
CA GLN A 474 89.35 -47.50 -40.88
C GLN A 474 88.98 -48.34 -42.12
N CYS A 475 87.88 -48.01 -42.81
CA CYS A 475 87.36 -48.83 -43.91
C CYS A 475 88.18 -48.73 -45.23
N ALA A 476 88.97 -47.67 -45.41
CA ALA A 476 89.65 -47.40 -46.69
C ALA A 476 90.79 -48.39 -47.02
N ASN A 477 91.45 -48.97 -46.02
CA ASN A 477 92.69 -49.74 -46.21
C ASN A 477 92.46 -51.16 -46.75
N ILE A 478 91.26 -51.72 -46.59
CA ILE A 478 90.94 -53.11 -46.97
C ILE A 478 90.80 -53.28 -48.49
N MET A 479 90.51 -52.19 -49.22
CA MET A 479 90.23 -52.23 -50.65
C MET A 479 91.44 -52.57 -51.53
N CYS A 480 92.67 -52.40 -51.03
CA CYS A 480 93.88 -52.59 -51.84
C CYS A 480 94.31 -54.06 -52.03
N GLU A 481 93.88 -54.99 -51.15
CA GLU A 481 94.27 -56.41 -51.28
C GLU A 481 93.50 -57.15 -52.38
N VAL A 482 92.34 -56.64 -52.79
CA VAL A 482 91.44 -57.28 -53.77
C VAL A 482 92.10 -57.34 -55.16
N GLN A 483 92.93 -56.36 -55.52
CA GLN A 483 93.56 -56.25 -56.84
C GLN A 483 94.60 -57.35 -57.13
N LEU A 484 95.04 -58.11 -56.13
CA LEU A 484 95.94 -59.26 -56.32
C LEU A 484 95.19 -60.57 -56.60
N ARG A 485 93.90 -60.64 -56.27
CA ARG A 485 93.03 -61.78 -56.63
C ARG A 485 92.43 -61.66 -58.01
N GLU A 486 92.95 -60.72 -58.79
CA GLU A 486 93.15 -60.90 -60.23
C GLU A 486 94.22 -61.97 -60.54
N THR A 487 94.02 -63.15 -59.93
CA THR A 487 94.30 -64.49 -60.46
C THR A 487 92.93 -65.20 -60.59
N GLN A 488 91.89 -64.51 -61.11
CA GLN A 488 91.65 -64.28 -62.55
C GLN A 488 91.67 -65.55 -63.41
N LEU A 489 90.88 -65.50 -64.48
CA LEU A 489 90.81 -66.47 -65.59
C LEU A 489 90.25 -67.86 -65.25
N GLU A 490 90.67 -68.54 -64.18
CA GLU A 490 89.96 -69.75 -63.71
C GLU A 490 88.62 -69.36 -63.07
N GLU A 491 88.64 -68.28 -62.29
CA GLU A 491 87.46 -67.56 -61.86
C GLU A 491 86.57 -67.16 -63.05
N LEU A 492 87.05 -66.90 -64.28
CA LEU A 492 86.14 -66.47 -65.36
C LEU A 492 85.12 -67.53 -65.81
N THR A 493 85.41 -68.82 -65.59
CA THR A 493 84.47 -69.90 -65.95
C THR A 493 83.52 -70.26 -64.79
N GLN A 494 84.00 -70.14 -63.55
CA GLN A 494 83.14 -70.11 -62.37
C GLN A 494 82.23 -68.87 -62.41
N ASN A 495 82.78 -67.71 -62.77
CA ASN A 495 82.09 -66.42 -62.96
C ASN A 495 81.05 -66.46 -64.06
N LEU A 496 80.99 -67.40 -65.00
CA LEU A 496 79.80 -67.51 -65.85
C LEU A 496 78.61 -68.12 -65.06
N LYS A 497 78.88 -69.13 -64.22
CA LYS A 497 77.87 -69.71 -63.32
C LYS A 497 77.55 -68.84 -62.11
N ASP A 498 78.54 -68.09 -61.62
CA ASP A 498 78.36 -67.09 -60.57
C ASP A 498 77.87 -65.75 -61.15
N VAL A 499 77.99 -65.47 -62.46
CA VAL A 499 77.23 -64.38 -63.12
C VAL A 499 75.81 -64.82 -63.38
N ASP A 500 75.52 -66.05 -63.79
CA ASP A 500 74.14 -66.56 -63.80
C ASP A 500 73.56 -66.60 -62.38
N GLY A 501 74.36 -67.01 -61.38
CA GLY A 501 74.00 -67.00 -59.97
C GLY A 501 73.84 -65.59 -59.41
N ARG A 502 74.72 -64.63 -59.76
CA ARG A 502 74.58 -63.21 -59.43
C ARG A 502 73.47 -62.54 -60.24
N LEU A 503 73.14 -63.01 -61.45
CA LEU A 503 72.01 -62.54 -62.24
C LEU A 503 70.70 -63.03 -61.63
N GLN A 504 70.65 -64.28 -61.15
CA GLN A 504 69.52 -64.82 -60.39
C GLN A 504 69.42 -64.20 -58.98
N GLN A 505 70.54 -63.88 -58.32
CA GLN A 505 70.54 -63.12 -57.06
C GLN A 505 70.21 -61.65 -57.28
N GLN A 506 70.64 -61.01 -58.37
CA GLN A 506 70.27 -59.64 -58.72
C GLN A 506 68.85 -59.56 -59.25
N GLN A 507 68.35 -60.56 -59.97
CA GLN A 507 66.92 -60.72 -60.28
C GLN A 507 66.14 -60.95 -58.99
N GLY A 508 66.62 -61.81 -58.09
CA GLY A 508 66.02 -62.04 -56.78
C GLY A 508 66.03 -60.80 -55.88
N LEU A 509 67.09 -59.97 -55.94
CA LEU A 509 67.22 -58.70 -55.22
C LEU A 509 66.46 -57.55 -55.91
N LEU A 510 66.33 -57.55 -57.23
CA LEU A 510 65.48 -56.61 -57.97
C LEU A 510 64.00 -56.97 -57.77
N GLU A 511 63.64 -58.25 -57.78
CA GLU A 511 62.32 -58.73 -57.39
C GLU A 511 62.06 -58.50 -55.89
N ALA A 512 63.07 -58.62 -55.02
CA ALA A 512 62.94 -58.24 -53.61
C ALA A 512 62.75 -56.73 -53.48
N MET A 513 63.54 -55.89 -54.16
CA MET A 513 63.34 -54.44 -54.18
C MET A 513 62.03 -54.04 -54.88
N ILE A 514 61.51 -54.82 -55.82
CA ILE A 514 60.17 -54.61 -56.41
C ILE A 514 59.10 -55.02 -55.39
N ARG A 515 59.23 -56.16 -54.70
CA ARG A 515 58.32 -56.58 -53.61
C ARG A 515 58.35 -55.61 -52.43
N GLU A 516 59.52 -55.07 -52.07
CA GLU A 516 59.72 -54.04 -51.06
C GLU A 516 59.16 -52.71 -51.54
N ARG A 517 59.40 -52.29 -52.79
CA ARG A 517 58.78 -51.09 -53.37
C ARG A 517 57.26 -51.22 -53.45
N GLU A 518 56.74 -52.40 -53.77
CA GLU A 518 55.32 -52.71 -53.73
C GLU A 518 54.78 -52.72 -52.29
N ALA A 519 55.53 -53.25 -51.32
CA ALA A 519 55.18 -53.23 -49.91
C ALA A 519 55.18 -51.79 -49.37
N TYR A 520 56.22 -51.00 -49.64
CA TYR A 520 56.29 -49.58 -49.31
C TYR A 520 55.23 -48.75 -50.07
N SER A 521 54.86 -49.11 -51.29
CA SER A 521 53.73 -48.49 -52.01
C SER A 521 52.38 -48.86 -51.37
N LYS A 522 52.20 -50.11 -50.93
CA LYS A 522 51.03 -50.57 -50.16
C LYS A 522 50.99 -49.89 -48.78
N HIS A 523 52.10 -49.76 -48.08
CA HIS A 523 52.20 -49.04 -46.82
C HIS A 523 52.02 -47.53 -46.99
N TYR A 524 52.53 -46.93 -48.06
CA TYR A 524 52.31 -45.52 -48.38
C TYR A 524 50.84 -45.25 -48.70
N THR A 525 50.18 -46.11 -49.50
CA THR A 525 48.74 -45.98 -49.78
C THR A 525 47.87 -46.24 -48.55
N GLN A 526 48.24 -47.19 -47.68
CA GLN A 526 47.62 -47.39 -46.35
C GLN A 526 47.83 -46.16 -45.44
N LEU A 527 49.03 -45.59 -45.38
CA LEU A 527 49.30 -44.37 -44.61
C LEU A 527 48.49 -43.21 -45.17
N CYS A 528 48.42 -43.03 -46.49
CA CYS A 528 47.56 -42.03 -47.12
C CYS A 528 46.07 -42.25 -46.83
N SER A 529 45.58 -43.49 -46.77
CA SER A 529 44.18 -43.76 -46.40
C SER A 529 43.92 -43.45 -44.92
N THR A 530 44.79 -43.87 -44.00
CA THR A 530 44.66 -43.51 -42.56
C THR A 530 44.79 -42.01 -42.29
N VAL A 531 45.63 -41.29 -43.06
CA VAL A 531 45.71 -39.82 -43.03
C VAL A 531 44.43 -39.18 -43.61
N ALA A 532 43.82 -39.76 -44.65
CA ALA A 532 42.54 -39.30 -45.17
C ALA A 532 41.39 -39.55 -44.17
N GLU A 533 41.35 -40.71 -43.54
CA GLU A 533 40.38 -41.08 -42.50
C GLU A 533 40.51 -40.18 -41.25
N THR A 534 41.72 -39.93 -40.77
CA THR A 534 41.96 -39.01 -39.64
C THR A 534 41.67 -37.56 -40.01
N ALA A 535 41.92 -37.14 -41.27
CA ALA A 535 41.49 -35.83 -41.75
C ALA A 535 39.96 -35.72 -41.87
N GLN A 536 39.25 -36.81 -42.20
CA GLN A 536 37.78 -36.84 -42.18
C GLN A 536 37.22 -36.84 -40.75
N SER A 537 37.81 -37.59 -39.82
CA SER A 537 37.39 -37.58 -38.41
C SER A 537 37.69 -36.24 -37.73
N PHE A 538 38.81 -35.59 -38.07
CA PHE A 538 39.09 -34.22 -37.61
C PHE A 538 38.09 -33.21 -38.19
N LYS A 539 37.69 -33.34 -39.46
CA LYS A 539 36.62 -32.53 -40.06
C LYS A 539 35.27 -32.75 -39.36
N SER A 540 34.89 -33.98 -39.03
CA SER A 540 33.64 -34.26 -38.30
C SER A 540 33.69 -33.71 -36.87
N MET A 541 34.83 -33.83 -36.18
CA MET A 541 35.04 -33.23 -34.86
C MET A 541 34.98 -31.70 -34.90
N LEU A 542 35.56 -31.05 -35.93
CA LEU A 542 35.43 -29.60 -36.14
C LEU A 542 33.97 -29.16 -36.40
N LEU A 543 33.19 -29.95 -37.14
CA LEU A 543 31.76 -29.68 -37.33
C LEU A 543 30.99 -29.84 -36.00
N GLN A 544 31.31 -30.85 -35.21
CA GLN A 544 30.71 -31.05 -33.87
C GLN A 544 31.09 -29.89 -32.91
N ILE A 545 32.34 -29.45 -32.92
CA ILE A 545 32.81 -28.28 -32.14
C ILE A 545 32.03 -27.02 -32.56
N ARG A 546 31.85 -26.77 -33.87
CA ARG A 546 31.04 -25.64 -34.37
C ARG A 546 29.58 -25.74 -33.92
N GLN A 547 28.96 -26.92 -34.03
CA GLN A 547 27.60 -27.14 -33.54
C GLN A 547 27.49 -26.84 -32.04
N MET A 548 28.43 -27.31 -31.23
CA MET A 548 28.47 -27.03 -29.79
C MET A 548 28.70 -25.54 -29.50
N GLN A 549 29.57 -24.84 -30.25
CA GLN A 549 29.75 -23.39 -30.15
C GLN A 549 28.47 -22.63 -30.49
N GLU A 550 27.76 -23.02 -31.55
CA GLU A 550 26.45 -22.44 -31.89
C GLU A 550 25.38 -22.74 -30.83
N GLU A 551 25.41 -23.92 -30.20
CA GLU A 551 24.51 -24.21 -29.08
C GLU A 551 24.83 -23.34 -27.86
N VAL A 552 26.11 -23.16 -27.53
CA VAL A 552 26.54 -22.26 -26.45
C VAL A 552 26.09 -20.84 -26.74
N GLN A 553 26.34 -20.29 -27.93
CA GLN A 553 25.83 -18.98 -28.32
C GLN A 553 24.29 -18.89 -28.29
N ARG A 554 23.57 -19.96 -28.65
CA ARG A 554 22.10 -20.02 -28.52
C ARG A 554 21.64 -20.06 -27.06
N ARG A 555 22.40 -20.68 -26.14
CA ARG A 555 22.14 -20.66 -24.69
C ARG A 555 22.45 -19.30 -24.09
N GLU A 556 23.60 -18.70 -24.41
CA GLU A 556 23.99 -17.34 -24.00
C GLU A 556 22.93 -16.30 -24.41
N ARG A 557 22.48 -16.32 -25.67
CA ARG A 557 21.42 -15.40 -26.15
C ARG A 557 20.10 -15.59 -25.40
N ARG A 558 19.74 -16.81 -25.00
CA ARG A 558 18.55 -17.08 -24.17
C ARG A 558 18.74 -16.53 -22.76
N GLN A 559 19.91 -16.77 -22.16
CA GLN A 559 20.26 -16.27 -20.83
C GLN A 559 20.22 -14.73 -20.79
N CYS A 560 20.77 -14.03 -21.79
CA CYS A 560 20.66 -12.57 -21.87
C CYS A 560 19.21 -12.06 -21.97
N VAL A 561 18.29 -12.82 -22.58
CA VAL A 561 16.86 -12.48 -22.61
C VAL A 561 16.19 -12.75 -21.26
N GLU A 562 16.55 -13.84 -20.58
CA GLU A 562 16.08 -14.16 -19.22
C GLU A 562 16.58 -13.10 -18.21
N ASP A 563 17.86 -12.75 -18.24
CA ASP A 563 18.47 -11.69 -17.43
C ASP A 563 17.76 -10.34 -17.67
N ALA A 564 17.49 -9.96 -18.93
CA ALA A 564 16.75 -8.75 -19.26
C ALA A 564 15.28 -8.77 -18.80
N VAL A 565 14.68 -9.94 -18.56
CA VAL A 565 13.37 -10.09 -17.91
C VAL A 565 13.50 -9.99 -16.39
N ILE A 566 14.55 -10.58 -15.80
CA ILE A 566 14.86 -10.47 -14.38
C ILE A 566 15.10 -9.00 -13.99
N ASP A 567 15.86 -8.24 -14.78
CA ASP A 567 16.09 -6.80 -14.56
C ASP A 567 14.78 -6.00 -14.58
N LYS A 568 13.89 -6.25 -15.55
CA LYS A 568 12.56 -5.61 -15.59
C LYS A 568 11.72 -5.97 -14.37
N LEU A 569 11.79 -7.21 -13.89
CA LEU A 569 11.08 -7.65 -12.69
C LEU A 569 11.70 -7.08 -11.40
N THR A 570 13.03 -6.92 -11.31
CA THR A 570 13.67 -6.27 -10.16
C THR A 570 13.39 -4.77 -10.12
N GLU A 571 13.35 -4.09 -11.27
CA GLU A 571 12.86 -2.71 -11.37
C GLU A 571 11.41 -2.58 -10.90
N GLN A 572 10.51 -3.45 -11.36
CA GLN A 572 9.11 -3.46 -10.94
C GLN A 572 8.99 -3.72 -9.43
N ARG A 573 9.76 -4.67 -8.90
CA ARG A 573 9.85 -4.93 -7.45
C ARG A 573 10.35 -3.71 -6.68
N GLY A 574 11.32 -2.97 -7.22
CA GLY A 574 11.82 -1.70 -6.66
C GLY A 574 10.75 -0.61 -6.67
N LYS A 575 10.03 -0.43 -7.79
CA LYS A 575 8.92 0.51 -7.94
C LYS A 575 7.79 0.21 -6.94
N ILE A 576 7.40 -1.06 -6.80
CA ILE A 576 6.39 -1.52 -5.82
C ILE A 576 6.90 -1.32 -4.38
N ASN A 577 8.14 -1.66 -4.07
CA ASN A 577 8.70 -1.47 -2.73
C ASN A 577 8.74 0.02 -2.34
N ASN A 578 9.09 0.90 -3.28
CA ASN A 578 9.05 2.36 -3.07
C ASN A 578 7.60 2.87 -2.84
N GLN A 579 6.61 2.31 -3.53
CA GLN A 579 5.20 2.59 -3.24
C GLN A 579 4.78 2.09 -1.85
N ILE A 580 5.18 0.88 -1.45
CA ILE A 580 4.93 0.33 -0.11
C ILE A 580 5.57 1.21 0.98
N VAL A 581 6.82 1.66 0.81
CA VAL A 581 7.49 2.56 1.74
C VAL A 581 6.79 3.93 1.81
N ARG A 582 6.33 4.47 0.66
CA ARG A 582 5.54 5.71 0.63
C ARG A 582 4.22 5.55 1.37
N LEU A 583 3.50 4.44 1.14
CA LEU A 583 2.23 4.14 1.82
C LEU A 583 2.44 3.96 3.33
N LYS A 584 3.45 3.20 3.77
CA LYS A 584 3.83 3.06 5.19
C LYS A 584 4.08 4.41 5.85
N ARG A 585 4.90 5.28 5.24
CA ARG A 585 5.14 6.65 5.74
C ARG A 585 3.87 7.50 5.80
N MET A 586 2.93 7.35 4.84
CA MET A 586 1.64 8.06 4.92
C MET A 586 0.76 7.51 6.04
N THR A 587 0.75 6.19 6.26
CA THR A 587 0.01 5.55 7.35
C THR A 587 0.57 5.94 8.71
N GLU A 588 1.90 5.98 8.88
CA GLU A 588 2.57 6.46 10.09
C GLU A 588 2.23 7.92 10.40
N LYS A 589 2.26 8.81 9.39
CA LYS A 589 1.83 10.21 9.53
C LYS A 589 0.36 10.33 9.92
N ARG A 590 -0.53 9.51 9.34
CA ARG A 590 -1.95 9.47 9.74
C ARG A 590 -2.11 8.95 11.17
N LEU A 591 -1.35 7.92 11.57
CA LEU A 591 -1.37 7.36 12.92
C LEU A 591 -0.92 8.38 13.98
N THR A 592 0.13 9.18 13.70
CA THR A 592 0.56 10.24 14.62
C THR A 592 -0.45 11.39 14.69
N SER A 593 -1.10 11.76 13.58
CA SER A 593 -2.24 12.69 13.63
C SER A 593 -3.43 12.15 14.44
N VAL A 594 -3.81 10.87 14.26
CA VAL A 594 -4.87 10.24 15.07
C VAL A 594 -4.51 10.23 16.57
N ARG A 595 -3.25 9.96 16.93
CA ARG A 595 -2.79 10.07 18.32
C ARG A 595 -2.92 11.49 18.88
N ARG A 596 -2.62 12.52 18.08
CA ARG A 596 -2.83 13.93 18.47
C ARG A 596 -4.31 14.26 18.65
N TYR A 597 -5.17 13.83 17.72
CA TYR A 597 -6.62 14.04 17.84
C TYR A 597 -7.22 13.32 19.05
N ASN A 598 -6.78 12.09 19.36
CA ASN A 598 -7.22 11.38 20.57
C ASN A 598 -6.77 12.09 21.85
N TYR A 599 -5.56 12.68 21.87
CA TYR A 599 -5.10 13.48 23.00
C TYR A 599 -5.97 14.74 23.21
N GLU A 600 -6.25 15.51 22.15
CA GLU A 600 -7.12 16.68 22.26
C GLU A 600 -8.58 16.30 22.56
N LEU A 601 -9.10 15.17 22.04
CA LEU A 601 -10.43 14.66 22.40
C LEU A 601 -10.53 14.31 23.89
N ASN A 602 -9.53 13.62 24.45
CA ASN A 602 -9.49 13.31 25.88
C ASN A 602 -9.43 14.60 26.72
N ARG A 603 -8.59 15.55 26.33
CA ARG A 603 -8.47 16.86 26.99
C ARG A 603 -9.77 17.67 26.92
N LEU A 604 -10.46 17.67 25.78
CA LEU A 604 -11.78 18.31 25.63
C LEU A 604 -12.85 17.59 26.45
N ALA A 605 -12.78 16.27 26.60
CA ALA A 605 -13.68 15.50 27.47
C ALA A 605 -13.44 15.82 28.96
N GLU A 606 -12.19 15.96 29.40
CA GLU A 606 -11.86 16.42 30.76
C GLU A 606 -12.43 17.82 31.03
N ILE A 607 -12.24 18.76 30.10
CA ILE A 607 -12.81 20.13 30.20
C ILE A 607 -14.34 20.09 30.20
N ALA A 608 -14.97 19.22 29.40
CA ALA A 608 -16.42 19.06 29.36
C ALA A 608 -16.95 18.52 30.71
N MET A 609 -16.32 17.50 31.30
CA MET A 609 -16.71 17.00 32.63
C MET A 609 -16.58 18.09 33.71
N GLN A 610 -15.47 18.84 33.71
CA GLN A 610 -15.30 19.98 34.64
C GLN A 610 -16.39 21.04 34.44
N GLY A 611 -16.76 21.34 33.20
CA GLY A 611 -17.87 22.24 32.86
C GLY A 611 -19.24 21.73 33.33
N GLU A 612 -19.50 20.43 33.22
CA GLU A 612 -20.72 19.79 33.71
C GLU A 612 -20.80 19.79 35.25
N GLU A 613 -19.69 19.52 35.94
CA GLU A 613 -19.57 19.63 37.40
C GLU A 613 -19.77 21.07 37.90
N GLU A 614 -19.21 22.07 37.21
CA GLU A 614 -19.46 23.49 37.52
C GLU A 614 -20.94 23.84 37.31
N ALA A 615 -21.54 23.40 36.20
CA ALA A 615 -22.95 23.64 35.90
C ALA A 615 -23.87 22.96 36.94
N ALA A 616 -23.53 21.74 37.39
CA ALA A 616 -24.24 21.06 38.47
C ALA A 616 -24.14 21.84 39.80
N ARG A 617 -22.94 22.28 40.18
CA ARG A 617 -22.71 23.13 41.37
C ARG A 617 -23.50 24.46 41.30
N GLN A 618 -23.55 25.10 40.12
CA GLN A 618 -24.34 26.32 39.94
C GLN A 618 -25.85 26.06 40.03
N ARG A 619 -26.37 25.00 39.40
CA ARG A 619 -27.80 24.62 39.51
C ARG A 619 -28.21 24.37 40.96
N GLN A 620 -27.39 23.67 41.75
CA GLN A 620 -27.64 23.46 43.18
C GLN A 620 -27.70 24.80 43.95
N ARG A 621 -26.77 25.73 43.71
CA ARG A 621 -26.82 27.07 44.32
C ARG A 621 -28.09 27.84 43.95
N CYS A 622 -28.48 27.81 42.67
CA CYS A 622 -29.74 28.44 42.23
C CYS A 622 -30.97 27.81 42.91
N GLN A 623 -31.01 26.49 43.09
CA GLN A 623 -32.08 25.81 43.83
C GLN A 623 -32.12 26.20 45.31
N CYS A 624 -30.97 26.41 45.95
CA CYS A 624 -30.93 26.94 47.33
C CYS A 624 -31.51 28.36 47.41
N VAL A 625 -31.09 29.25 46.51
CA VAL A 625 -31.62 30.64 46.45
C VAL A 625 -33.12 30.66 46.12
N GLN A 626 -33.61 29.75 45.27
CA GLN A 626 -35.04 29.58 45.00
C GLN A 626 -35.80 29.17 46.27
N LYS A 627 -35.32 28.17 47.01
CA LYS A 627 -35.92 27.76 48.30
C LYS A 627 -35.91 28.87 49.35
N GLU A 628 -34.83 29.67 49.40
CA GLU A 628 -34.76 30.83 50.29
C GLU A 628 -35.76 31.92 49.88
N ARG A 629 -35.88 32.21 48.58
CA ARG A 629 -36.89 33.11 48.03
C ARG A 629 -38.31 32.62 48.37
N GLU A 630 -38.62 31.35 48.11
CA GLU A 630 -39.93 30.75 48.42
C GLU A 630 -40.27 30.84 49.92
N ARG A 631 -39.29 30.60 50.80
CA ARG A 631 -39.46 30.80 52.25
C ARG A 631 -39.76 32.26 52.58
N LEU A 632 -38.99 33.20 52.02
CA LEU A 632 -39.18 34.63 52.25
C LEU A 632 -40.52 35.14 51.70
N GLU A 633 -40.95 34.68 50.52
CA GLU A 633 -42.27 34.98 49.97
C GLU A 633 -43.38 34.45 50.88
N GLY A 634 -43.24 33.21 51.40
CA GLY A 634 -44.16 32.66 52.40
C GLY A 634 -44.20 33.48 53.70
N ASP A 635 -43.07 34.00 54.17
CA ASP A 635 -42.99 34.83 55.37
C ASP A 635 -43.49 36.27 55.17
N VAL A 636 -43.38 36.82 53.95
CA VAL A 636 -44.00 38.09 53.57
C VAL A 636 -45.52 37.94 53.53
N VAL A 637 -46.05 36.91 52.86
CA VAL A 637 -47.50 36.66 52.79
C VAL A 637 -48.12 36.45 54.18
N LYS A 638 -47.43 35.75 55.09
CA LYS A 638 -47.84 35.65 56.50
C LYS A 638 -47.92 37.03 57.16
N ARG A 639 -46.85 37.83 57.08
CA ARG A 639 -46.82 39.18 57.66
C ARG A 639 -47.87 40.10 57.08
N ASP A 640 -48.11 40.08 55.77
CA ASP A 640 -49.17 40.85 55.13
C ASP A 640 -50.55 40.43 55.64
N SER A 641 -50.79 39.13 55.85
CA SER A 641 -52.04 38.64 56.44
C SER A 641 -52.23 39.10 57.90
N GLU A 642 -51.15 39.14 58.69
CA GLU A 642 -51.14 39.68 60.05
C GLU A 642 -51.43 41.20 60.04
N LEU A 643 -50.80 41.94 59.11
CA LEU A 643 -50.95 43.39 58.94
C LEU A 643 -52.38 43.77 58.52
N ILE A 644 -52.98 43.01 57.59
CA ILE A 644 -54.40 43.12 57.24
C ILE A 644 -55.29 42.82 58.46
N GLY A 645 -54.95 41.81 59.25
CA GLY A 645 -55.63 41.49 60.51
C GLY A 645 -55.56 42.62 61.53
N LEU A 646 -54.40 43.27 61.67
CA LEU A 646 -54.20 44.43 62.54
C LEU A 646 -54.94 45.67 62.03
N TYR A 647 -54.94 45.96 60.73
CA TYR A 647 -55.73 47.05 60.15
C TYR A 647 -57.24 46.86 60.38
N LYS A 648 -57.76 45.65 60.19
CA LYS A 648 -59.17 45.32 60.50
C LYS A 648 -59.49 45.55 61.98
N LYS A 649 -58.62 45.11 62.90
CA LYS A 649 -58.77 45.36 64.34
C LYS A 649 -58.76 46.85 64.67
N LEU A 650 -57.81 47.60 64.11
CA LEU A 650 -57.69 49.05 64.31
C LEU A 650 -58.92 49.79 63.77
N GLN A 651 -59.45 49.40 62.62
CA GLN A 651 -60.64 50.02 62.03
C GLN A 651 -61.89 49.76 62.89
N VAL A 652 -62.07 48.54 63.39
CA VAL A 652 -63.15 48.24 64.36
C VAL A 652 -62.98 49.09 65.63
N GLN A 653 -61.76 49.16 66.20
CA GLN A 653 -61.48 49.97 67.38
C GLN A 653 -61.73 51.47 67.15
N LYS A 654 -61.38 52.02 65.97
CA LYS A 654 -61.70 53.40 65.59
C LYS A 654 -63.21 53.64 65.56
N THR A 655 -63.98 52.81 64.85
CA THR A 655 -65.45 52.96 64.80
C THR A 655 -66.11 52.82 66.18
N LEU A 656 -65.55 51.99 67.07
CA LEU A 656 -66.01 51.86 68.46
C LEU A 656 -65.69 53.12 69.28
N LEU A 657 -64.50 53.70 69.13
CA LEU A 657 -64.09 54.95 69.78
C LEU A 657 -64.90 56.16 69.27
N GLU A 658 -65.13 56.24 67.96
CA GLU A 658 -65.98 57.28 67.34
C GLU A 658 -67.41 57.21 67.86
N ARG A 659 -68.00 56.01 67.92
CA ARG A 659 -69.32 55.79 68.52
C ARG A 659 -69.34 56.10 70.02
N GLY A 660 -68.29 55.73 70.75
CA GLY A 660 -68.14 56.06 72.17
C GLY A 660 -68.02 57.57 72.42
N ALA A 661 -67.30 58.28 71.54
CA ALA A 661 -67.19 59.74 71.57
C ALA A 661 -68.55 60.40 71.29
N GLN A 662 -69.30 59.93 70.30
CA GLN A 662 -70.67 60.39 70.02
C GLN A 662 -71.60 60.20 71.23
N ILE A 663 -71.63 59.01 71.83
CA ILE A 663 -72.41 58.74 73.04
C ILE A 663 -72.01 59.68 74.19
N ASN A 664 -70.71 59.95 74.36
CA ASN A 664 -70.24 60.89 75.37
C ASN A 664 -70.61 62.35 75.06
N THR A 665 -70.63 62.79 73.79
CA THR A 665 -71.13 64.13 73.43
C THR A 665 -72.62 64.26 73.70
N ASP A 666 -73.42 63.24 73.34
CA ASP A 666 -74.86 63.21 73.62
C ASP A 666 -75.11 63.29 75.14
N HIS A 667 -74.35 62.54 75.94
CA HIS A 667 -74.41 62.64 77.40
C HIS A 667 -74.04 64.03 77.92
N LEU A 668 -72.96 64.65 77.40
CA LEU A 668 -72.61 66.03 77.77
C LEU A 668 -73.68 67.05 77.36
N GLU A 669 -74.37 66.86 76.25
CA GLU A 669 -75.52 67.68 75.86
C GLU A 669 -76.71 67.48 76.80
N THR A 670 -77.08 66.25 77.16
CA THR A 670 -78.12 66.01 78.17
C THR A 670 -77.78 66.61 79.53
N VAL A 671 -76.51 66.57 79.96
CA VAL A 671 -76.07 67.22 81.20
C VAL A 671 -76.21 68.75 81.08
N LYS A 672 -75.85 69.35 79.95
CA LYS A 672 -76.06 70.80 79.71
C LYS A 672 -77.53 71.19 79.75
N THR A 673 -78.43 70.42 79.14
CA THR A 673 -79.88 70.72 79.17
C THR A 673 -80.46 70.56 80.57
N LEU A 674 -80.05 69.53 81.32
CA LEU A 674 -80.42 69.36 82.74
C LEU A 674 -79.89 70.52 83.61
N GLN A 675 -78.65 70.97 83.40
CA GLN A 675 -78.10 72.14 84.09
C GLN A 675 -78.88 73.43 83.78
N GLN A 676 -79.30 73.62 82.53
CA GLN A 676 -80.18 74.74 82.14
C GLN A 676 -81.55 74.66 82.81
N GLN A 677 -82.16 73.47 82.88
CA GLN A 677 -83.43 73.26 83.59
C GLN A 677 -83.29 73.53 85.10
N ILE A 678 -82.22 73.05 85.74
CA ILE A 678 -81.91 73.34 87.14
C ILE A 678 -81.73 74.85 87.37
N ALA A 679 -81.07 75.56 86.46
CA ALA A 679 -80.89 77.00 86.53
C ALA A 679 -82.21 77.76 86.36
N GLN A 680 -83.09 77.31 85.45
CA GLN A 680 -84.44 77.86 85.27
C GLN A 680 -85.28 77.70 86.54
N VAL A 681 -85.42 76.47 87.05
CA VAL A 681 -86.17 76.17 88.28
C VAL A 681 -85.58 76.90 89.50
N SER A 682 -84.26 77.00 89.60
CA SER A 682 -83.61 77.79 90.68
C SER A 682 -83.92 79.27 90.56
N GLY A 683 -83.99 79.82 89.33
CA GLY A 683 -84.39 81.19 89.06
C GLY A 683 -85.87 81.46 89.36
N GLU A 684 -86.75 80.50 89.09
CA GLU A 684 -88.17 80.55 89.47
C GLU A 684 -88.35 80.50 90.98
N LEU A 685 -87.68 79.56 91.67
CA LEU A 685 -87.64 79.50 93.14
C LEU A 685 -87.10 80.80 93.75
N ALA A 686 -86.08 81.42 93.16
CA ALA A 686 -85.56 82.71 93.60
C ALA A 686 -86.60 83.85 93.42
N ARG A 687 -87.35 83.87 92.31
CA ARG A 687 -88.47 84.81 92.10
C ARG A 687 -89.57 84.57 93.13
N LEU A 688 -90.01 83.33 93.34
CA LEU A 688 -91.04 82.97 94.32
C LEU A 688 -90.62 83.30 95.75
N ARG A 689 -89.34 83.09 96.12
CA ARG A 689 -88.79 83.55 97.41
C ARG A 689 -88.87 85.07 97.56
N LYS A 690 -88.53 85.85 96.53
CA LYS A 690 -88.69 87.32 96.53
C LYS A 690 -90.15 87.76 96.66
N PHE A 691 -91.09 87.10 95.98
CA PHE A 691 -92.52 87.32 96.18
C PHE A 691 -92.97 86.96 97.62
N SER A 692 -92.44 85.87 98.18
CA SER A 692 -92.73 85.47 99.57
C SER A 692 -92.16 86.44 100.61
N SER A 693 -91.05 87.14 100.34
CA SER A 693 -90.53 88.18 101.25
C SER A 693 -91.28 89.50 101.16
N LEU A 694 -92.01 89.77 100.07
CA LEU A 694 -92.87 90.95 99.91
C LEU A 694 -94.26 90.77 100.55
N LEU A 695 -94.71 89.52 100.74
CA LEU A 695 -96.00 89.18 101.34
C LEU A 695 -96.25 89.78 102.75
N PRO A 696 -95.26 89.83 103.67
CA PRO A 696 -95.40 90.54 104.95
C PRO A 696 -95.62 92.05 104.79
N GLU A 697 -94.88 92.71 103.90
CA GLU A 697 -95.04 94.15 103.64
C GLU A 697 -96.40 94.45 103.01
N LEU A 698 -96.85 93.63 102.06
CA LEU A 698 -98.20 93.71 101.48
C LEU A 698 -99.29 93.50 102.54
N ARG A 699 -99.13 92.55 103.49
CA ARG A 699 -100.06 92.42 104.63
C ARG A 699 -100.06 93.65 105.53
N VAL A 700 -98.89 94.24 105.80
CA VAL A 700 -98.80 95.49 106.56
C VAL A 700 -99.47 96.64 105.82
N LEU A 701 -99.27 96.78 104.51
CA LEU A 701 -99.91 97.80 103.67
C LEU A 701 -101.44 97.62 103.60
N VAL A 702 -101.96 96.41 103.45
CA VAL A 702 -103.41 96.13 103.49
C VAL A 702 -104.00 96.43 104.88
N ASN A 703 -103.31 96.04 105.96
CA ASN A 703 -103.69 96.39 107.33
C ASN A 703 -103.61 97.90 107.60
N LYS A 704 -102.69 98.61 106.94
CA LYS A 704 -102.56 100.07 107.02
C LYS A 704 -103.70 100.74 106.24
N ALA A 705 -103.94 100.36 104.99
CA ALA A 705 -105.03 100.86 104.16
C ALA A 705 -106.43 100.62 104.76
N THR A 706 -106.68 99.48 105.41
CA THR A 706 -107.95 99.22 106.14
C THR A 706 -108.09 100.02 107.43
N ARG A 707 -106.99 100.34 108.12
CA ARG A 707 -107.00 101.31 109.24
C ARG A 707 -107.19 102.73 108.74
N ASP A 708 -106.55 103.08 107.62
CA ASP A 708 -106.62 104.41 107.02
C ASP A 708 -108.00 104.66 106.41
N LEU A 709 -108.67 103.66 105.83
CA LEU A 709 -110.08 103.75 105.43
C LEU A 709 -111.00 104.06 106.63
N ARG A 710 -110.79 103.41 107.79
CA ARG A 710 -111.54 103.72 109.02
C ARG A 710 -111.20 105.11 109.57
N ARG A 711 -109.94 105.54 109.43
CA ARG A 711 -109.53 106.92 109.77
C ARG A 711 -110.22 107.91 108.86
N GLU A 712 -110.24 107.71 107.55
CA GLU A 712 -110.90 108.60 106.59
C GLU A 712 -112.43 108.64 106.79
N GLN A 713 -113.07 107.56 107.21
CA GLN A 713 -114.48 107.57 107.64
C GLN A 713 -114.73 108.47 108.86
N LEU A 714 -113.86 108.41 109.88
CA LEU A 714 -113.87 109.34 111.01
C LEU A 714 -113.42 110.75 110.61
N ARG A 715 -112.57 110.86 109.59
CA ARG A 715 -112.03 112.12 109.09
C ARG A 715 -113.06 112.90 108.31
N VAL A 716 -113.96 112.27 107.56
CA VAL A 716 -115.10 112.97 106.93
C VAL A 716 -116.03 113.57 107.99
N GLN A 717 -116.20 112.92 109.14
CA GLN A 717 -116.92 113.52 110.29
C GLN A 717 -116.13 114.67 110.95
N ALA A 718 -114.81 114.59 111.03
CA ALA A 718 -113.97 115.69 111.53
C ALA A 718 -113.85 116.87 110.54
N LEU A 719 -113.79 116.60 109.24
CA LEU A 719 -113.61 117.59 108.16
C LEU A 719 -114.84 118.47 107.94
N LEU A 720 -116.03 118.06 108.41
CA LEU A 720 -117.19 118.95 108.52
C LEU A 720 -117.03 119.99 109.63
N ASN A 721 -116.23 119.69 110.67
CA ASN A 721 -115.92 120.61 111.76
C ASN A 721 -114.60 121.39 111.52
N GLU A 722 -113.68 120.86 110.72
CA GLU A 722 -112.37 121.49 110.40
C GLU A 722 -112.43 122.45 109.19
N CYS A 723 -113.62 122.84 108.71
CA CYS A 723 -113.76 123.91 107.72
C CYS A 723 -113.40 125.31 108.25
N GLU A 724 -113.09 125.47 109.55
CA GLU A 724 -112.77 126.75 110.22
C GLU A 724 -111.31 127.25 110.07
N HIS A 725 -110.65 126.93 108.95
CA HIS A 725 -109.38 127.46 108.41
C HIS A 725 -108.09 126.61 108.60
N PRO A 726 -107.14 126.67 107.63
CA PRO A 726 -106.14 125.62 107.40
C PRO A 726 -104.67 126.06 107.62
N ILE A 727 -103.69 125.15 107.46
CA ILE A 727 -102.33 125.44 106.91
C ILE A 727 -101.50 124.15 106.61
N ASN A 728 -100.61 124.23 105.62
CA ASN A 728 -99.72 123.16 105.09
C ASN A 728 -98.37 123.02 105.86
N ILE A 729 -97.55 121.98 105.55
CA ILE A 729 -96.13 122.08 105.03
C ILE A 729 -95.28 120.76 105.12
N HIS A 730 -94.89 120.20 103.94
CA HIS A 730 -93.60 119.57 103.49
C HIS A 730 -92.79 118.49 104.32
N PRO A 731 -91.45 118.23 104.12
CA PRO A 731 -90.72 117.45 103.05
C PRO A 731 -89.61 116.41 103.51
N ASN A 732 -88.90 115.67 102.59
CA ASN A 732 -87.38 115.51 102.47
C ASN A 732 -86.67 114.19 101.92
N HIS A 733 -85.58 114.39 101.12
CA HIS A 733 -84.18 113.77 101.08
C HIS A 733 -83.66 112.48 100.30
N GLN A 734 -82.87 112.69 99.20
CA GLN A 734 -81.38 112.46 98.90
C GLN A 734 -80.53 111.13 98.70
N LEU A 735 -79.43 111.28 97.87
CA LEU A 735 -78.09 110.57 97.69
C LEU A 735 -77.97 109.24 96.84
N SER A 736 -76.86 108.76 96.21
CA SER A 736 -75.48 109.26 95.79
C SER A 736 -74.74 108.34 94.73
N TRP A 737 -73.38 108.37 94.55
CA TRP A 737 -72.56 107.83 93.38
C TRP A 737 -71.33 106.89 93.68
N SER A 738 -70.52 106.49 92.66
CA SER A 738 -69.23 105.69 92.73
C SER A 738 -68.22 105.93 91.55
N GLU A 739 -66.99 105.37 91.59
CA GLU A 739 -65.72 105.94 91.05
C GLU A 739 -65.03 105.38 89.74
N PRO A 740 -63.98 106.08 89.19
CA PRO A 740 -63.34 105.79 87.88
C PRO A 740 -62.04 104.95 87.86
N GLY A 741 -61.38 104.67 89.00
CA GLY A 741 -60.00 104.15 89.01
C GLY A 741 -59.78 102.73 88.46
N VAL A 742 -60.84 101.92 88.35
CA VAL A 742 -60.75 100.49 87.98
C VAL A 742 -60.42 100.28 86.49
N PHE A 743 -60.80 101.23 85.62
CA PHE A 743 -60.74 101.04 84.16
C PHE A 743 -59.29 100.96 83.62
N ALA A 744 -58.39 101.83 84.11
CA ALA A 744 -57.03 101.95 83.61
C ALA A 744 -56.14 100.70 83.88
N LEU A 745 -56.42 99.96 84.96
CA LEU A 745 -55.70 98.73 85.28
C LEU A 745 -56.11 97.57 84.34
N THR A 746 -57.40 97.50 83.98
CA THR A 746 -57.95 96.46 83.11
C THR A 746 -57.41 96.56 81.67
N GLU A 747 -57.17 97.77 81.18
CA GLU A 747 -56.63 97.99 79.83
C GLU A 747 -55.21 97.45 79.66
N LYS A 748 -54.35 97.61 80.69
CA LYS A 748 -52.96 97.16 80.68
C LYS A 748 -52.83 95.63 80.71
N VAL A 749 -53.72 94.94 81.43
CA VAL A 749 -53.79 93.46 81.46
C VAL A 749 -54.17 92.91 80.08
N ASN A 750 -55.14 93.55 79.41
CA ASN A 750 -55.59 93.14 78.08
C ASN A 750 -54.53 93.34 76.98
N GLN A 751 -53.59 94.29 77.16
CA GLN A 751 -52.47 94.50 76.23
C GLN A 751 -51.46 93.34 76.31
N LEU A 752 -50.99 93.02 77.52
CA LEU A 752 -50.03 91.93 77.76
C LEU A 752 -50.57 90.54 77.34
N GLN A 753 -51.88 90.31 77.49
CA GLN A 753 -52.50 89.07 77.03
C GLN A 753 -52.47 88.90 75.51
N ARG A 754 -52.56 89.98 74.72
CA ARG A 754 -52.50 89.90 73.25
C ARG A 754 -51.09 89.57 72.75
N GLU A 755 -50.07 90.19 73.35
CA GLU A 755 -48.66 89.94 73.04
C GLU A 755 -48.24 88.49 73.37
N LEU A 756 -48.78 87.92 74.46
CA LEU A 756 -48.56 86.53 74.81
C LEU A 756 -49.16 85.56 73.77
N ILE A 757 -50.39 85.85 73.31
CA ILE A 757 -51.10 85.05 72.30
C ILE A 757 -50.35 85.07 70.95
N THR A 758 -49.83 86.22 70.52
CA THR A 758 -49.04 86.31 69.27
C THR A 758 -47.74 85.50 69.36
N CYS A 759 -47.01 85.57 70.48
CA CYS A 759 -45.81 84.75 70.69
C CYS A 759 -46.11 83.23 70.71
N HIS A 760 -47.28 82.81 71.22
CA HIS A 760 -47.69 81.41 71.20
C HIS A 760 -48.06 80.93 69.79
N ALA A 761 -48.68 81.79 68.97
CA ALA A 761 -48.96 81.48 67.56
C ALA A 761 -47.67 81.30 66.76
N GLU A 762 -46.69 82.20 66.90
CA GLU A 762 -45.39 82.09 66.22
C GLU A 762 -44.60 80.83 66.63
N LEU A 763 -44.71 80.40 67.89
CA LEU A 763 -44.10 79.14 68.35
C LEU A 763 -44.79 77.92 67.71
N ALA A 764 -46.12 77.92 67.64
CA ALA A 764 -46.88 76.83 67.00
C ALA A 764 -46.55 76.70 65.50
N GLU A 765 -46.44 77.82 64.77
CA GLU A 765 -46.01 77.81 63.35
C GLU A 765 -44.58 77.27 63.18
N LYS A 766 -43.65 77.66 64.06
CA LYS A 766 -42.26 77.17 64.04
C LYS A 766 -42.20 75.67 64.36
N GLU A 767 -43.01 75.17 65.30
CA GLU A 767 -43.11 73.74 65.57
C GLU A 767 -43.69 72.94 64.39
N GLU A 768 -44.73 73.44 63.72
CA GLU A 768 -45.25 72.78 62.51
C GLU A 768 -44.21 72.74 61.39
N LEU A 769 -43.44 73.83 61.22
CA LEU A 769 -42.35 73.88 60.24
C LEU A 769 -41.26 72.84 60.54
N ILE A 770 -40.91 72.64 61.82
CA ILE A 770 -39.95 71.62 62.27
C ILE A 770 -40.52 70.21 61.99
N ARG A 771 -41.75 69.91 62.41
CA ARG A 771 -42.39 68.61 62.16
C ARG A 771 -42.46 68.29 60.66
N ALA A 772 -42.74 69.28 59.81
CA ALA A 772 -42.74 69.12 58.35
C ALA A 772 -41.33 68.80 57.79
N LYS A 773 -40.29 69.46 58.30
CA LYS A 773 -38.89 69.20 57.91
C LYS A 773 -38.39 67.84 58.41
N GLU A 774 -38.71 67.44 59.64
CA GLU A 774 -38.40 66.11 60.18
C GLU A 774 -39.11 65.00 59.40
N HIS A 775 -40.39 65.18 59.05
CA HIS A 775 -41.13 64.24 58.22
C HIS A 775 -40.53 64.11 56.81
N GLY A 776 -40.07 65.21 56.22
CA GLY A 776 -39.31 65.20 54.96
C GLY A 776 -37.97 64.46 55.10
N TYR A 777 -37.19 64.76 56.13
CA TYR A 777 -35.92 64.10 56.42
C TYR A 777 -36.09 62.58 56.62
N MET A 778 -37.12 62.15 57.36
CA MET A 778 -37.43 60.74 57.58
C MET A 778 -37.89 60.01 56.30
N LYS A 779 -38.60 60.69 55.39
CA LYS A 779 -38.91 60.15 54.06
C LYS A 779 -37.64 59.96 53.23
N CYS A 780 -36.80 60.99 53.10
CA CYS A 780 -35.52 60.87 52.39
C CYS A 780 -34.62 59.79 53.00
N LYS A 781 -34.57 59.68 54.33
CA LYS A 781 -33.81 58.63 55.03
C LYS A 781 -34.35 57.23 54.75
N ALA A 782 -35.67 57.06 54.66
CA ALA A 782 -36.31 55.78 54.31
C ALA A 782 -36.14 55.43 52.81
N GLU A 783 -36.05 56.43 51.94
CA GLU A 783 -35.75 56.26 50.51
C GLU A 783 -34.27 55.89 50.29
N VAL A 784 -33.33 56.57 50.96
CA VAL A 784 -31.90 56.23 50.95
C VAL A 784 -31.66 54.83 51.53
N ALA A 785 -32.33 54.45 52.62
CA ALA A 785 -32.24 53.09 53.18
C ALA A 785 -32.88 51.99 52.30
N ARG A 786 -33.60 52.37 51.24
CA ARG A 786 -34.14 51.45 50.21
C ARG A 786 -33.28 51.39 48.95
N GLN A 787 -32.33 52.30 48.77
CA GLN A 787 -31.36 52.24 47.70
C GLN A 787 -30.25 51.27 48.08
N VAL A 788 -29.91 50.35 47.18
CA VAL A 788 -28.80 49.43 47.39
C VAL A 788 -27.50 50.24 47.28
N GLY A 789 -26.60 50.09 48.26
CA GLY A 789 -25.35 50.87 48.29
C GLY A 789 -24.47 50.63 47.04
N PRO A 790 -23.57 51.57 46.69
CA PRO A 790 -22.75 51.48 45.48
C PRO A 790 -21.96 50.17 45.39
N GLU A 791 -21.41 49.69 46.51
CA GLU A 791 -20.71 48.40 46.60
C GLU A 791 -21.55 47.20 46.15
N MET A 792 -22.87 47.23 46.39
CA MET A 792 -23.80 46.18 45.95
C MET A 792 -24.23 46.37 44.50
N ALA A 793 -24.32 47.60 44.00
CA ALA A 793 -24.52 47.86 42.58
C ALA A 793 -23.32 47.36 41.75
N GLU A 794 -22.10 47.58 42.24
CA GLU A 794 -20.85 47.04 41.65
C GLU A 794 -20.81 45.51 41.71
N GLN A 795 -21.14 44.89 42.84
CA GLN A 795 -21.24 43.43 42.93
C GLN A 795 -22.28 42.87 41.96
N ILE A 796 -23.46 43.50 41.84
CA ILE A 796 -24.49 43.11 40.87
C ILE A 796 -23.95 43.25 39.43
N ALA A 797 -23.24 44.33 39.09
CA ALA A 797 -22.64 44.50 37.77
C ALA A 797 -21.58 43.43 37.45
N VAL A 798 -20.72 43.10 38.41
CA VAL A 798 -19.72 42.02 38.29
C VAL A 798 -20.41 40.65 38.14
N TYR A 799 -21.45 40.36 38.93
CA TYR A 799 -22.20 39.12 38.78
C TYR A 799 -22.94 39.04 37.44
N GLN A 800 -23.55 40.13 36.95
CA GLN A 800 -24.19 40.18 35.63
C GLN A 800 -23.16 39.97 34.51
N GLY A 801 -21.98 40.61 34.58
CA GLY A 801 -20.90 40.41 33.62
C GLY A 801 -20.38 38.96 33.60
N ASN A 802 -20.25 38.33 34.77
CA ASN A 802 -19.87 36.92 34.89
C ASN A 802 -20.96 35.97 34.38
N LEU A 803 -22.23 36.29 34.61
CA LEU A 803 -23.39 35.52 34.11
C LEU A 803 -23.49 35.62 32.58
N ALA A 804 -23.22 36.80 32.00
CA ALA A 804 -23.11 36.99 30.55
C ALA A 804 -21.96 36.17 29.95
N LYS A 805 -20.76 36.19 30.57
CA LYS A 805 -19.61 35.37 30.14
C LYS A 805 -19.91 33.87 30.21
N LYS A 806 -20.45 33.36 31.32
CA LYS A 806 -20.84 31.95 31.47
C LYS A 806 -21.99 31.56 30.51
N SER A 807 -22.93 32.47 30.20
CA SER A 807 -23.97 32.26 29.18
C SER A 807 -23.43 32.28 27.74
N GLY A 808 -22.31 32.95 27.50
CA GLY A 808 -21.54 32.86 26.25
C GLY A 808 -20.85 31.50 26.14
N GLN A 809 -20.12 31.09 27.18
CA GLN A 809 -19.46 29.78 27.27
C GLN A 809 -20.47 28.62 27.12
N MET A 810 -21.62 28.69 27.79
CA MET A 810 -22.64 27.65 27.69
C MET A 810 -23.32 27.61 26.30
N ARG A 811 -23.42 28.73 25.58
CA ARG A 811 -23.84 28.72 24.16
C ARG A 811 -22.79 28.06 23.26
N ALA A 812 -21.51 28.37 23.43
CA ALA A 812 -20.43 27.70 22.70
C ALA A 812 -20.39 26.19 22.99
N MET A 813 -20.60 25.79 24.26
CA MET A 813 -20.65 24.39 24.66
C MET A 813 -21.93 23.68 24.16
N MET A 814 -23.07 24.36 24.05
CA MET A 814 -24.25 23.81 23.37
C MET A 814 -24.04 23.67 21.87
N GLN A 815 -23.32 24.59 21.22
CA GLN A 815 -22.97 24.49 19.80
C GLN A 815 -21.99 23.33 19.54
N SER A 816 -20.95 23.16 20.38
CA SER A 816 -20.06 22.00 20.26
C SER A 816 -20.76 20.68 20.59
N LEU A 817 -21.63 20.64 21.60
CA LEU A 817 -22.48 19.46 21.87
C LEU A 817 -23.44 19.15 20.72
N LYS A 818 -24.00 20.17 20.04
CA LYS A 818 -24.84 19.97 18.85
C LYS A 818 -24.02 19.37 17.71
N TYR A 819 -22.84 19.93 17.43
CA TYR A 819 -21.90 19.40 16.44
C TYR A 819 -21.48 17.95 16.76
N PHE A 820 -21.16 17.63 18.01
CA PHE A 820 -20.81 16.26 18.40
C PHE A 820 -22.00 15.29 18.33
N ARG A 821 -23.23 15.75 18.60
CA ARG A 821 -24.45 14.94 18.39
C ARG A 821 -24.66 14.65 16.91
N GLU A 822 -24.60 15.68 16.06
CA GLU A 822 -24.68 15.54 14.60
C GLU A 822 -23.60 14.59 14.06
N GLN A 823 -22.34 14.70 14.53
CA GLN A 823 -21.30 13.72 14.17
C GLN A 823 -21.63 12.30 14.68
N THR A 824 -22.18 12.16 15.89
CA THR A 824 -22.55 10.85 16.46
C THR A 824 -23.71 10.21 15.69
N GLU A 825 -24.71 11.01 15.29
CA GLU A 825 -25.84 10.59 14.44
C GLU A 825 -25.31 10.12 13.07
N MET A 826 -24.44 10.90 12.41
CA MET A 826 -23.79 10.47 11.15
C MET A 826 -22.96 9.18 11.30
N TYR A 827 -22.32 8.94 12.46
CA TYR A 827 -21.63 7.68 12.74
C TYR A 827 -22.61 6.52 13.03
N GLN A 828 -23.75 6.78 13.67
CA GLN A 828 -24.80 5.78 13.91
C GLN A 828 -25.51 5.39 12.62
N GLU A 829 -25.86 6.35 11.76
CA GLU A 829 -26.41 6.09 10.42
C GLU A 829 -25.45 5.21 9.62
N ARG A 830 -24.17 5.58 9.55
CA ARG A 830 -23.14 4.79 8.87
C ARG A 830 -22.90 3.41 9.50
N TYR A 831 -23.03 3.28 10.82
CA TYR A 831 -22.99 1.99 11.50
C TYR A 831 -24.19 1.13 11.11
N ASN A 832 -25.39 1.71 11.05
CA ASN A 832 -26.62 1.04 10.64
C ASN A 832 -26.59 0.63 9.16
N GLU A 833 -26.01 1.44 8.27
CA GLU A 833 -25.73 1.05 6.88
C GLU A 833 -24.77 -0.15 6.80
N LEU A 834 -23.71 -0.16 7.63
CA LEU A 834 -22.75 -1.26 7.70
C LEU A 834 -23.39 -2.53 8.28
N HIS A 835 -24.27 -2.40 9.27
CA HIS A 835 -25.05 -3.52 9.80
C HIS A 835 -26.04 -4.05 8.76
N ALA A 836 -26.81 -3.18 8.10
CA ALA A 836 -27.76 -3.57 7.06
C ALA A 836 -27.09 -4.23 5.85
N THR A 837 -25.85 -3.83 5.51
CA THR A 837 -25.06 -4.51 4.46
C THR A 837 -24.47 -5.84 4.94
N LEU A 838 -24.07 -5.97 6.21
CA LEU A 838 -23.72 -7.27 6.80
C LEU A 838 -24.92 -8.21 6.90
N ASP A 839 -26.10 -7.72 7.26
CA ASP A 839 -27.35 -8.49 7.32
C ASP A 839 -27.80 -8.94 5.92
N ARG A 840 -27.65 -8.09 4.89
CA ARG A 840 -27.83 -8.49 3.48
C ARG A 840 -26.83 -9.57 3.08
N LEU A 841 -25.54 -9.40 3.37
CA LEU A 841 -24.53 -10.42 3.05
C LEU A 841 -24.78 -11.74 3.81
N ALA A 842 -25.28 -11.68 5.05
CA ALA A 842 -25.69 -12.85 5.81
C ALA A 842 -26.93 -13.52 5.17
N ALA A 843 -27.94 -12.74 4.75
CA ALA A 843 -29.11 -13.24 4.04
C ALA A 843 -28.73 -13.87 2.69
N GLU A 844 -27.90 -13.21 1.88
CA GLU A 844 -27.35 -13.73 0.62
C GLU A 844 -26.54 -15.02 0.85
N TYR A 845 -25.76 -15.09 1.94
CA TYR A 845 -25.06 -16.32 2.33
C TYR A 845 -26.04 -17.45 2.72
N PHE A 846 -27.08 -17.14 3.50
CA PHE A 846 -28.13 -18.11 3.84
C PHE A 846 -28.91 -18.57 2.61
N GLU A 847 -29.26 -17.67 1.68
CA GLU A 847 -29.90 -18.02 0.41
C GLU A 847 -28.99 -18.86 -0.48
N SER A 848 -27.72 -18.48 -0.62
CA SER A 848 -26.74 -19.24 -1.41
C SER A 848 -26.53 -20.65 -0.82
N ARG A 849 -26.56 -20.77 0.51
CA ARG A 849 -26.52 -22.05 1.22
C ARG A 849 -27.83 -22.86 1.09
N GLN A 850 -28.99 -22.21 1.07
CA GLN A 850 -30.28 -22.86 0.79
C GLN A 850 -30.39 -23.31 -0.67
N ARG A 851 -29.97 -22.50 -1.65
CA ARG A 851 -29.90 -22.88 -3.07
C ARG A 851 -28.94 -24.07 -3.27
N SER A 852 -27.81 -24.07 -2.58
CA SER A 852 -26.87 -25.21 -2.55
C SER A 852 -27.47 -26.47 -1.89
N GLY A 853 -28.31 -26.31 -0.86
CA GLY A 853 -29.02 -27.42 -0.19
C GLY A 853 -30.21 -27.98 -1.01
N CYS A 854 -30.97 -27.13 -1.70
CA CYS A 854 -32.04 -27.58 -2.59
C CYS A 854 -31.48 -28.35 -3.79
N ASN A 855 -30.35 -27.93 -4.35
CA ASN A 855 -29.66 -28.65 -5.42
C ASN A 855 -29.11 -30.02 -5.00
N SER A 856 -28.98 -30.31 -3.70
CA SER A 856 -28.65 -31.67 -3.22
C SER A 856 -29.87 -32.54 -2.88
N SER A 857 -31.08 -31.97 -2.80
CA SER A 857 -32.31 -32.69 -2.45
C SER A 857 -33.23 -33.02 -3.63
N GLN A 858 -32.92 -32.60 -4.87
CA GLN A 858 -33.69 -32.96 -6.07
C GLN A 858 -33.00 -34.02 -6.95
N ARG A 859 -32.79 -35.23 -6.39
CA ARG A 859 -32.52 -36.46 -7.17
C ARG A 859 -33.16 -37.72 -6.56
N SER A 860 -34.47 -37.86 -6.68
CA SER A 860 -35.13 -39.13 -7.10
C SER A 860 -36.65 -38.96 -7.19
N PRO A 861 -37.37 -39.79 -7.99
CA PRO A 861 -38.75 -39.51 -8.39
C PRO A 861 -39.78 -40.48 -7.78
N THR A 862 -41.07 -40.09 -7.74
CA THR A 862 -42.18 -40.77 -8.48
C THR A 862 -43.61 -40.35 -8.04
N ARG A 863 -44.56 -40.51 -8.98
CA ARG A 863 -46.00 -40.80 -8.82
C ARG A 863 -47.01 -39.72 -8.38
N SER A 864 -47.67 -39.21 -9.42
CA SER A 864 -49.11 -39.43 -9.72
C SER A 864 -50.19 -38.54 -9.08
N GLY A 865 -51.00 -37.94 -9.97
CA GLY A 865 -52.34 -37.40 -9.70
C GLY A 865 -52.36 -35.95 -9.18
N GLY A 866 -53.17 -35.03 -9.72
CA GLY A 866 -54.02 -35.09 -10.91
C GLY A 866 -55.04 -33.95 -10.97
N ARG A 867 -55.51 -33.64 -12.19
CA ARG A 867 -56.72 -32.85 -12.54
C ARG A 867 -56.80 -31.35 -12.19
N SER A 868 -56.96 -30.56 -13.26
CA SER A 868 -57.83 -29.36 -13.40
C SER A 868 -57.48 -28.10 -12.58
N ARG A 869 -57.68 -26.87 -13.09
CA ARG A 869 -58.53 -26.40 -14.21
C ARG A 869 -57.97 -25.07 -14.79
N LYS A 870 -58.43 -24.71 -16.01
CA LYS A 870 -58.67 -23.35 -16.60
C LYS A 870 -58.28 -22.14 -15.74
N ARG A 871 -57.77 -21.00 -16.25
CA ARG A 871 -57.53 -20.38 -17.58
C ARG A 871 -56.53 -19.24 -17.29
N GLY A 872 -55.52 -18.91 -18.11
CA GLY A 872 -55.63 -18.23 -19.40
C GLY A 872 -54.77 -16.94 -19.37
N ASN A 873 -54.25 -16.50 -20.52
CA ASN A 873 -53.34 -15.36 -20.77
C ASN A 873 -53.52 -14.12 -19.86
N GLY A 874 -52.47 -13.34 -19.57
CA GLY A 874 -51.06 -13.45 -19.97
C GLY A 874 -50.32 -12.10 -19.89
N VAL A 875 -48.99 -12.13 -20.06
CA VAL A 875 -48.07 -10.98 -20.18
C VAL A 875 -47.98 -10.06 -18.95
N GLY A 876 -47.01 -10.38 -18.08
CA GLY A 876 -46.31 -9.40 -17.24
C GLY A 876 -44.82 -9.52 -17.53
N VAL A 877 -44.21 -8.44 -18.01
CA VAL A 877 -42.76 -8.30 -18.17
C VAL A 877 -42.34 -7.21 -17.20
N ASP A 878 -41.70 -7.59 -16.10
CA ASP A 878 -40.92 -6.68 -15.28
C ASP A 878 -39.45 -6.89 -15.66
N GLU A 879 -38.79 -5.82 -16.10
CA GLU A 879 -37.37 -5.82 -16.45
C GLU A 879 -36.50 -5.62 -15.21
N ASP A 880 -35.33 -6.25 -15.21
CA ASP A 880 -34.31 -6.08 -14.16
C ASP A 880 -33.78 -4.63 -14.10
N VAL A 881 -33.94 -3.96 -12.97
CA VAL A 881 -33.26 -2.69 -12.67
C VAL A 881 -31.90 -2.97 -12.01
N PRO A 882 -30.78 -2.30 -12.41
CA PRO A 882 -29.44 -2.71 -11.99
C PRO A 882 -29.03 -2.18 -10.61
N TYR A 883 -28.12 -2.93 -9.98
CA TYR A 883 -27.43 -2.59 -8.73
C TYR A 883 -26.38 -1.47 -8.96
N VAL A 884 -26.58 -0.30 -8.34
CA VAL A 884 -25.63 0.83 -8.38
C VAL A 884 -24.77 0.86 -7.11
N GLY A 885 -23.45 0.94 -7.28
CA GLY A 885 -22.48 0.93 -6.19
C GLY A 885 -22.28 2.27 -5.49
N PHE A 886 -21.74 2.19 -4.26
CA PHE A 886 -21.35 3.35 -3.44
C PHE A 886 -20.30 4.24 -4.13
N VAL A 887 -20.51 5.56 -4.11
CA VAL A 887 -19.47 6.58 -4.36
C VAL A 887 -19.44 7.54 -3.16
N ALA A 888 -18.23 7.84 -2.66
CA ALA A 888 -18.04 8.65 -1.47
C ALA A 888 -18.10 10.17 -1.78
N PRO A 889 -18.75 11.00 -0.93
CA PRO A 889 -18.76 12.45 -1.12
C PRO A 889 -17.37 13.10 -0.87
N PRO A 890 -16.94 14.08 -1.69
CA PRO A 890 -15.80 14.92 -1.37
C PRO A 890 -16.18 15.95 -0.29
N ARG A 891 -15.33 16.13 0.72
CA ARG A 891 -15.45 17.26 1.66
C ARG A 891 -14.81 18.50 1.04
N SER A 892 -15.58 19.57 0.91
CA SER A 892 -15.04 20.92 0.78
C SER A 892 -14.27 21.31 2.04
N LEU A 893 -13.18 22.06 1.84
CA LEU A 893 -12.54 22.86 2.87
C LEU A 893 -12.99 24.29 2.62
N ASP A 894 -13.82 24.83 3.51
CA ASP A 894 -13.94 26.27 3.68
C ASP A 894 -13.63 26.59 5.14
N SER A 895 -12.66 27.46 5.34
CA SER A 895 -12.31 28.02 6.64
C SER A 895 -12.99 29.37 6.78
N ASP A 896 -13.80 29.53 7.83
CA ASP A 896 -14.24 30.85 8.26
C ASP A 896 -13.03 31.76 8.51
N ASN A 897 -13.06 32.94 7.89
CA ASN A 897 -12.84 34.16 8.66
C ASN A 897 -13.27 35.37 7.83
N ASP A 898 -14.36 36.01 8.23
CA ASP A 898 -14.29 37.46 8.33
C ASP A 898 -15.14 38.01 9.49
N SER A 899 -14.62 39.09 10.09
CA SER A 899 -15.34 40.08 10.89
C SER A 899 -16.02 39.66 12.20
N ARG A 900 -15.40 40.07 13.33
CA ARG A 900 -16.14 40.75 14.40
C ARG A 900 -15.72 42.21 14.51
N ARG A 901 -16.72 43.09 14.46
CA ARG A 901 -16.60 44.55 14.52
C ARG A 901 -16.08 45.05 15.88
N LEU A 902 -15.46 46.22 15.82
CA LEU A 902 -15.36 47.20 16.91
C LEU A 902 -16.75 47.51 17.52
N VAL A 903 -16.77 47.95 18.78
CA VAL A 903 -17.22 49.31 19.19
C VAL A 903 -16.87 49.52 20.68
N ASP A 904 -16.31 50.69 20.92
CA ASP A 904 -15.93 51.39 22.15
C ASP A 904 -16.93 51.38 23.32
N SER A 905 -16.43 51.66 24.55
CA SER A 905 -16.51 53.04 25.11
C SER A 905 -16.42 53.12 26.66
N MET A 906 -15.44 53.93 27.08
CA MET A 906 -15.44 54.89 28.21
C MET A 906 -15.28 54.51 29.71
N ALA A 907 -14.28 55.20 30.27
CA ALA A 907 -14.25 55.95 31.54
C ALA A 907 -14.02 55.19 32.87
N ALA A 908 -13.35 55.77 33.89
CA ALA A 908 -12.36 56.87 33.99
C ALA A 908 -11.87 56.97 35.48
N VAL A 909 -10.96 57.93 35.77
CA VAL A 909 -10.72 58.57 37.11
C VAL A 909 -9.64 57.95 38.05
N THR A 910 -8.44 58.57 38.01
CA THR A 910 -7.48 58.94 39.11
C THR A 910 -6.87 57.85 40.05
N GLU A 911 -5.65 57.96 40.61
CA GLU A 911 -4.63 59.04 40.65
C GLU A 911 -3.21 58.54 41.01
N GLU A 912 -2.19 59.39 40.77
CA GLU A 912 -0.81 59.44 41.35
C GLU A 912 0.20 58.27 41.22
N GLY A 913 1.52 58.60 41.20
CA GLY A 913 2.58 57.60 41.50
C GLY A 913 3.90 57.56 40.68
N SER A 914 4.45 58.70 40.26
CA SER A 914 5.84 58.92 39.76
C SER A 914 6.93 57.81 39.86
N ALA A 915 7.32 57.28 38.69
CA ALA A 915 8.68 57.18 38.07
C ALA A 915 9.97 56.74 38.83
N GLN A 916 10.92 56.21 38.02
CA GLN A 916 12.38 55.98 38.24
C GLN A 916 12.78 54.73 39.07
N LEU A 917 13.94 54.05 38.88
CA LEU A 917 14.96 53.99 37.81
C LEU A 917 15.79 52.67 37.97
N GLN A 918 16.56 52.27 36.95
CA GLN A 918 17.68 51.30 37.03
C GLN A 918 19.03 52.06 37.22
N PRO A 919 20.21 51.41 37.50
CA PRO A 919 20.53 50.07 38.04
C PRO A 919 21.62 50.09 39.17
N GLN A 920 22.19 48.92 39.52
CA GLN A 920 23.27 48.66 40.51
C GLN A 920 22.79 48.73 41.99
N ASP A 921 23.19 47.84 42.91
CA ASP A 921 24.58 47.68 43.36
C ASP A 921 24.93 46.34 44.08
N VAL A 922 26.18 46.24 44.54
CA VAL A 922 26.87 45.13 45.25
C VAL A 922 26.70 45.23 46.78
N GLY A 923 26.89 44.13 47.55
CA GLY A 923 27.06 44.24 49.01
C GLY A 923 27.44 42.97 49.81
N GLU A 924 28.59 43.05 50.49
CA GLU A 924 28.97 42.41 51.78
C GLU A 924 29.31 40.90 51.91
N VAL A 925 30.20 40.44 52.83
CA VAL A 925 31.56 40.89 53.29
C VAL A 925 32.13 39.86 54.31
N ALA A 926 33.47 39.84 54.50
CA ALA A 926 34.23 39.42 55.70
C ALA A 926 34.68 37.94 55.98
N VAL A 927 36.02 37.82 56.17
CA VAL A 927 36.73 37.27 57.38
C VAL A 927 37.38 35.85 57.39
N VAL A 928 38.73 35.86 57.26
CA VAL A 928 39.77 35.27 58.16
C VAL A 928 40.28 33.80 58.02
N GLU A 929 41.63 33.70 58.09
CA GLU A 929 42.58 32.62 58.46
C GLU A 929 42.57 31.21 57.79
N GLY A 930 43.78 30.73 57.46
CA GLY A 930 44.27 29.50 58.11
C GLY A 930 44.88 28.37 57.27
N VAL A 931 46.22 28.29 57.27
CA VAL A 931 47.01 27.07 57.58
C VAL A 931 47.00 25.84 56.64
N GLN A 932 48.18 25.61 56.04
CA GLN A 932 48.94 24.35 55.83
C GLN A 932 48.34 23.08 55.14
N GLU A 933 49.16 22.59 54.21
CA GLU A 933 49.78 21.24 54.16
C GLU A 933 49.35 20.12 53.20
N THR A 934 50.42 19.44 52.75
CA THR A 934 50.50 18.13 52.07
C THR A 934 49.92 18.06 50.63
N ALA A 935 50.75 17.95 49.57
CA ALA A 935 51.61 16.82 49.16
C ALA A 935 50.80 15.73 48.40
N GLN A 936 51.33 14.95 47.44
CA GLN A 936 52.72 14.78 46.98
C GLN A 936 52.77 14.03 45.62
N THR A 937 53.82 14.26 44.79
CA THR A 937 54.41 13.30 43.80
C THR A 937 53.54 12.77 42.63
N VAL A 938 54.05 12.33 41.46
CA VAL A 938 55.38 12.29 40.82
C VAL A 938 55.17 12.88 39.41
N MET A 939 55.76 14.02 39.04
CA MET A 939 57.03 14.20 38.29
C MET A 939 57.18 13.46 36.93
N PRO A 940 57.79 14.09 35.91
CA PRO A 940 57.90 13.61 34.52
C PRO A 940 59.33 13.12 34.20
N SER A 941 59.62 12.88 32.91
CA SER A 941 60.93 13.06 32.23
C SER A 941 60.69 12.89 30.71
N GLU A 942 61.09 13.81 29.83
CA GLU A 942 62.43 13.91 29.18
C GLU A 942 62.68 12.79 28.15
N GLU A 943 63.38 12.98 27.01
CA GLU A 943 63.91 14.20 26.37
C GLU A 943 64.13 13.97 24.85
N LYS A 944 64.53 15.05 24.19
CA LYS A 944 65.41 15.21 23.00
C LYS A 944 66.19 13.96 22.47
N ALA A 945 66.74 13.93 21.25
CA ALA A 945 66.56 14.61 19.96
C ALA A 945 67.69 14.13 18.99
N VAL A 946 67.73 14.67 17.76
CA VAL A 946 68.97 14.96 16.97
C VAL A 946 69.66 13.83 16.15
N ASP A 947 70.23 14.31 15.03
CA ASP A 947 71.23 13.78 14.07
C ASP A 947 70.95 12.66 13.04
N ASP A 948 70.53 13.13 11.85
CA ASP A 948 71.32 13.26 10.60
C ASP A 948 72.32 12.18 10.10
N GLN A 949 72.13 11.88 8.80
CA GLN A 949 73.15 11.71 7.74
C GLN A 949 73.91 10.35 7.56
N PRO A 950 74.40 10.04 6.32
CA PRO A 950 74.37 8.66 5.79
C PRO A 950 75.71 8.15 5.15
N GLN A 951 75.60 7.06 4.36
CA GLN A 951 76.57 6.46 3.42
C GLN A 951 77.53 5.37 3.99
N PRO A 952 78.24 4.58 3.14
CA PRO A 952 77.68 3.65 2.13
C PRO A 952 78.43 2.27 2.08
N THR A 953 78.18 1.50 1.01
CA THR A 953 78.99 0.36 0.46
C THR A 953 79.21 -0.89 1.33
N GLU A 954 78.65 -2.03 0.91
CA GLU A 954 79.20 -2.85 -0.19
C GLU A 954 78.09 -3.21 -1.21
#